data_AF-A0AA88Y1T1-F1
#
_entry.id   AF-A0AA88Y1T1-F1
#
_cell.length_a   1.000
_cell.length_b   1.000
_cell.length_c   1.000
_cell.angle_alpha   90.00
_cell.angle_beta   90.00
_cell.angle_gamma   90.00
#
_symmetry.space_group_name_H-M   'P 1'
#
loop_
_entity.id
_entity.type
_entity.pdbx_description
1 polymer ?
#
loop_
_entity_poly.entity_id
_entity_poly.type
_entity_poly.pdbx_seq_one_letter_code
_entity_poly.pdbx_strand_id
1 'polypeptide(L)'
;MMNHFLEKHIIVHVRIGDTNIVIHCILVSSCSTNDDDDDDDDDDGGGGDGDDDDDDDDDENNESDVRNNDKTYKSMITLMPTNVRWNNEDFHHDIVHPYSLTVASGDAGGSVCVWNVVTGDTKMEFREKNKSVRDICWLTNKDTGDVALLVLYSGGTLALWDCTSTSQLWRTAFAENMTTIAIDPFKSSTAAFLADDSIVIIEDLKWNESPGKTASKISFSGKNAGTAQIRRNSSSLNKLITTLITGESRPSRKSLSEDQGGTSQCLHITYHPNNRHWLLMVFPDHVDIVDVDVSIVIGTVKLDSNSSPFVRVIPCRQRDVLICLHENSSITIRLRREDTSHCSYDANFVSSSPLTPESPGGNNPTLMIRDIVYDLVWQSDTMRLSSSSTVFGYEVHPVLESQACLLPYRDTVKPPAMALSDYVPISLRRGTRNKVTRHVKFLQTGVCRGSSHNVTAMRTNVLDTLAFSTDNQKQEKNLLALGDEEGSIHIVDLQSGQQDKEYSVHFDVVRACLLSCDRNNTTGQSTLKLVATHLIINGKLNGTFLHVTDFHWDFSYNGSDWSCNGDVDMHGIYGDYWCDSPWELIVSSVEAMKNATPSPDFIFWTGDSILHTGDENLSLDKNEELLKNLTHLLKEHFPNVPTYATFGNHDYYPNGQFPPHNNRLYNTTYMYWKDWINKAGDAEQEEHFRKGAYYTIKDKNGMRIVALNTNLYYTSDKITKNYTDPAGQFEWMENTLNQSRINDEKVLVTGHVPPGFEATHETRWMYEHYNKRFNQIIMDYSDIIVGMHFGHEHTDNIRLYKKNGLPAVVLFLAPSVTPWRYKIPLGTGAPHNPGFRLVKYDRGDGRHLDLIQYYMDLTESNTNRKAEWKIEYTATSDMNIADITPSSINSFLSKMDKPESKEFKDHFRWRTVSVNHPESQTCPGKCHARIYCNFFHLQESEFKSCVDRIYSFTSGSGKMNINQALYTILLFILVPTAVLPFLWRNLNL
;
A
#
# COMPACT_ATOMS: atom_id res chain seq x y z
N MET A 1 -15.80 28.95 25.12
CA MET A 1 -14.88 28.72 23.98
C MET A 1 -14.45 27.27 24.00
N MET A 2 -15.22 26.40 23.36
CA MET A 2 -14.85 25.01 23.07
C MET A 2 -14.81 24.95 21.54
N ASN A 3 -13.64 24.70 20.96
CA ASN A 3 -13.51 24.47 19.53
C ASN A 3 -14.17 23.12 19.21
N HIS A 4 -15.33 23.13 18.55
CA HIS A 4 -15.92 21.93 17.98
C HIS A 4 -15.17 21.57 16.70
N PHE A 5 -14.47 20.43 16.72
CA PHE A 5 -14.07 19.75 15.49
C PHE A 5 -15.33 19.15 14.85
N LEU A 6 -15.65 19.57 13.63
CA LEU A 6 -16.65 18.92 12.80
C LEU A 6 -15.95 17.83 11.99
N GLU A 7 -15.98 16.60 12.49
CA GLU A 7 -15.66 15.43 11.66
C GLU A 7 -16.83 15.20 10.71
N LYS A 8 -16.60 15.44 9.41
CA LYS A 8 -17.53 15.02 8.36
C LYS A 8 -17.03 13.70 7.79
N HIS A 9 -17.72 12.62 8.11
CA HIS A 9 -17.59 11.36 7.38
C HIS A 9 -18.29 11.52 6.03
N ILE A 10 -17.52 11.50 4.95
CA ILE A 10 -18.06 11.43 3.60
C ILE A 10 -17.85 10.01 3.08
N ILE A 11 -18.96 9.36 2.72
CA ILE A 11 -18.97 8.04 2.11
C ILE A 11 -19.26 8.24 0.63
N VAL A 12 -18.29 7.95 -0.22
CA VAL A 12 -18.43 8.05 -1.67
C VAL A 12 -18.66 6.65 -2.23
N HIS A 13 -19.81 6.45 -2.89
CA HIS A 13 -20.13 5.22 -3.59
C HIS A 13 -19.75 5.38 -5.07
N VAL A 14 -18.79 4.59 -5.54
CA VAL A 14 -18.35 4.58 -6.94
C VAL A 14 -18.80 3.27 -7.56
N ARG A 15 -19.73 3.35 -8.52
CA ARG A 15 -20.21 2.18 -9.24
C ARG A 15 -19.46 2.01 -10.55
N ILE A 16 -18.75 0.89 -10.71
CA ILE A 16 -18.02 0.51 -11.93
C ILE A 16 -18.59 -0.81 -12.42
N GLY A 17 -19.43 -0.75 -13.47
CA GLY A 17 -20.22 -1.90 -13.88
C GLY A 17 -21.17 -2.35 -12.77
N ASP A 18 -21.06 -3.62 -12.37
CA ASP A 18 -21.84 -4.19 -11.25
C ASP A 18 -21.17 -4.01 -9.88
N THR A 19 -19.91 -3.56 -9.84
CA THR A 19 -19.14 -3.40 -8.60
C THR A 19 -19.40 -2.02 -7.97
N ASN A 20 -19.81 -2.00 -6.70
CA ASN A 20 -19.94 -0.77 -5.92
C ASN A 20 -18.77 -0.66 -4.95
N ILE A 21 -17.91 0.33 -5.14
CA ILE A 21 -16.74 0.62 -4.32
C ILE A 21 -17.14 1.72 -3.34
N VAL A 22 -16.94 1.47 -2.05
CA VAL A 22 -17.28 2.42 -0.99
C VAL A 22 -15.98 3.03 -0.48
N ILE A 23 -15.80 4.33 -0.72
CA ILE A 23 -14.62 5.04 -0.27
C ILE A 23 -15.01 5.88 0.95
N HIS A 24 -14.42 5.54 2.10
CA HIS A 24 -14.58 6.28 3.34
C HIS A 24 -13.55 7.41 3.43
N CYS A 25 -14.01 8.66 3.37
CA CYS A 25 -13.18 9.84 3.58
C CYS A 25 -13.54 10.51 4.90
N ILE A 26 -12.56 10.61 5.80
CA ILE A 26 -12.71 11.34 7.07
C ILE A 26 -12.14 12.74 6.87
N LEU A 27 -13.01 13.74 6.89
CA LEU A 27 -12.62 15.14 6.87
C LEU A 27 -12.54 15.69 8.29
N VAL A 28 -11.36 16.12 8.68
CA VAL A 28 -11.13 16.94 9.87
C VAL A 28 -10.89 18.37 9.39
N SER A 29 -11.87 19.26 9.51
CA SER A 29 -11.63 20.69 9.29
C SER A 29 -11.33 21.38 10.64
N SER A 30 -10.27 22.18 10.66
CA SER A 30 -10.10 23.24 11.65
C SER A 30 -10.68 24.53 11.07
N CYS A 31 -11.82 25.00 11.56
CA CYS A 31 -12.28 26.35 11.22
C CYS A 31 -11.35 27.36 11.88
N SER A 32 -10.52 28.04 11.09
CA SER A 32 -10.04 29.38 11.44
C SER A 32 -11.10 30.37 10.97
N THR A 33 -11.75 31.05 11.90
CA THR A 33 -12.58 32.23 11.63
C THR A 33 -11.66 33.34 11.16
N ASN A 34 -11.69 33.66 9.86
CA ASN A 34 -11.33 34.99 9.40
C ASN A 34 -12.64 35.74 9.23
N ASP A 35 -12.88 36.66 10.17
CA ASP A 35 -13.80 37.78 9.99
C ASP A 35 -13.19 38.66 8.88
N ASP A 36 -13.92 38.85 7.78
CA ASP A 36 -13.78 40.03 6.95
C ASP A 36 -15.21 40.45 6.56
N ASP A 37 -15.61 41.58 7.14
CA ASP A 37 -16.79 42.38 6.82
C ASP A 37 -16.73 42.82 5.36
N ASP A 38 -17.88 42.82 4.67
CA ASP A 38 -18.31 43.96 3.87
C ASP A 38 -19.79 43.79 3.48
N ASP A 39 -20.57 44.74 3.97
CA ASP A 39 -21.99 45.01 3.71
C ASP A 39 -22.21 45.46 2.24
N ASP A 40 -23.41 45.17 1.72
CA ASP A 40 -24.33 46.17 1.10
C ASP A 40 -25.37 45.48 0.17
N ASP A 41 -26.57 45.36 0.73
CA ASP A 41 -27.87 45.85 0.22
C ASP A 41 -28.31 45.67 -1.26
N ASP A 42 -29.50 45.04 -1.33
CA ASP A 42 -30.72 45.47 -2.02
C ASP A 42 -30.98 45.22 -3.53
N ASP A 43 -32.15 44.57 -3.70
CA ASP A 43 -33.28 44.91 -4.57
C ASP A 43 -33.51 44.28 -5.96
N ASP A 44 -34.71 43.68 -6.02
CA ASP A 44 -35.75 43.73 -7.07
C ASP A 44 -35.60 43.01 -8.43
N GLY A 45 -36.42 41.96 -8.59
CA GLY A 45 -37.74 42.13 -9.22
C GLY A 45 -37.93 41.85 -10.73
N GLY A 46 -38.83 40.90 -11.04
CA GLY A 46 -39.61 40.80 -12.30
C GLY A 46 -38.93 40.03 -13.44
N GLY A 47 -39.52 39.05 -14.14
CA GLY A 47 -40.91 38.83 -14.51
C GLY A 47 -41.10 39.14 -16.01
N GLY A 48 -41.33 38.13 -16.85
CA GLY A 48 -41.73 38.34 -18.26
C GLY A 48 -41.59 37.12 -19.16
N ASP A 49 -42.74 36.52 -19.51
CA ASP A 49 -42.94 35.56 -20.61
C ASP A 49 -42.75 36.21 -21.99
N GLY A 50 -42.35 35.41 -22.99
CA GLY A 50 -42.37 35.78 -24.41
C GLY A 50 -41.92 34.64 -25.32
N ASP A 51 -42.88 34.07 -26.04
CA ASP A 51 -42.75 33.00 -27.03
C ASP A 51 -42.14 33.44 -28.38
N ASP A 52 -41.63 32.42 -29.09
CA ASP A 52 -41.59 32.19 -30.55
C ASP A 52 -40.43 32.67 -31.47
N ASP A 53 -39.96 31.64 -32.21
CA ASP A 53 -39.44 31.53 -33.59
C ASP A 53 -37.95 31.71 -33.95
N ASP A 54 -37.36 30.57 -34.35
CA ASP A 54 -36.51 30.25 -35.52
C ASP A 54 -35.35 31.18 -35.94
N ASP A 55 -34.11 30.67 -35.90
CA ASP A 55 -33.33 30.28 -37.11
C ASP A 55 -31.86 29.91 -36.77
N ASP A 56 -31.35 28.98 -37.57
CA ASP A 56 -30.03 28.34 -37.55
C ASP A 56 -28.81 29.30 -37.57
N ASP A 57 -27.78 28.99 -36.78
CA ASP A 57 -26.35 28.83 -37.18
C ASP A 57 -25.38 28.97 -35.98
N ASP A 58 -24.27 28.24 -36.06
CA ASP A 58 -23.03 28.31 -35.24
C ASP A 58 -22.85 27.36 -34.04
N ASP A 59 -22.80 26.04 -34.32
CA ASP A 59 -22.24 25.01 -33.43
C ASP A 59 -20.75 24.73 -33.75
N GLU A 60 -19.87 25.70 -33.47
CA GLU A 60 -18.43 25.49 -33.32
C GLU A 60 -17.93 26.34 -32.14
N ASN A 61 -17.98 25.84 -30.89
CA ASN A 61 -17.06 26.28 -29.79
C ASN A 61 -17.19 25.58 -28.42
N ASN A 62 -17.59 24.31 -28.30
CA ASN A 62 -17.66 23.63 -26.98
C ASN A 62 -16.54 22.59 -26.68
N GLU A 63 -15.51 22.45 -27.53
CA GLU A 63 -14.38 21.52 -27.24
C GLU A 63 -13.26 22.13 -26.36
N SER A 64 -13.17 23.46 -26.21
CA SER A 64 -12.10 24.11 -25.46
C SER A 64 -12.31 24.11 -23.93
N ASP A 65 -13.55 24.23 -23.48
CA ASP A 65 -13.86 24.31 -22.04
C ASP A 65 -13.82 22.95 -21.33
N VAL A 66 -14.14 21.86 -22.03
CA VAL A 66 -14.01 20.50 -21.49
C VAL A 66 -12.55 20.09 -21.31
N ARG A 67 -11.66 20.45 -22.27
CA ARG A 67 -10.21 20.16 -22.19
C ARG A 67 -9.48 20.99 -21.12
N ASN A 68 -9.93 22.22 -20.87
CA ASN A 68 -9.35 23.07 -19.82
C ASN A 68 -9.75 22.59 -18.42
N ASN A 69 -10.98 22.13 -18.26
CA ASN A 69 -11.45 21.54 -17.01
C ASN A 69 -10.71 20.22 -16.69
N ASP A 70 -10.56 19.30 -17.65
CA ASP A 70 -9.79 18.06 -17.47
C ASP A 70 -8.33 18.30 -17.03
N LYS A 71 -7.66 19.28 -17.64
CA LYS A 71 -6.29 19.66 -17.25
C LYS A 71 -6.20 20.24 -15.85
N THR A 72 -7.18 21.07 -15.47
CA THR A 72 -7.23 21.70 -14.15
C THR A 72 -7.50 20.66 -13.05
N TYR A 73 -8.39 19.69 -13.29
CA TYR A 73 -8.70 18.64 -12.32
C TYR A 73 -7.59 17.57 -12.20
N LYS A 74 -6.95 17.20 -13.31
CA LYS A 74 -5.78 16.30 -13.28
C LYS A 74 -4.64 16.92 -12.47
N SER A 75 -4.38 18.22 -12.65
CA SER A 75 -3.38 18.99 -11.87
C SER A 75 -3.68 19.08 -10.36
N MET A 76 -4.94 18.91 -9.94
CA MET A 76 -5.31 18.90 -8.52
C MET A 76 -5.12 17.54 -7.84
N ILE A 77 -5.04 16.43 -8.60
CA ILE A 77 -5.00 15.06 -8.06
C ILE A 77 -3.59 14.46 -8.13
N THR A 78 -2.78 14.91 -9.08
CA THR A 78 -1.41 14.48 -9.24
C THR A 78 -0.48 15.34 -8.39
N LEU A 79 0.42 14.71 -7.65
CA LEU A 79 1.46 15.45 -6.92
C LEU A 79 2.72 15.44 -7.76
N MET A 80 3.15 16.65 -8.16
CA MET A 80 4.34 16.84 -8.97
C MET A 80 5.56 16.20 -8.28
N PRO A 81 6.27 15.25 -8.93
CA PRO A 81 7.51 14.71 -8.43
C PRO A 81 8.51 15.85 -8.37
N THR A 82 9.03 16.16 -7.19
CA THR A 82 10.02 17.21 -7.00
C THR A 82 11.44 16.67 -7.15
N ASN A 83 11.63 15.36 -6.99
CA ASN A 83 12.95 14.75 -7.07
C ASN A 83 12.89 13.27 -7.50
N VAL A 84 13.93 12.81 -8.17
CA VAL A 84 14.11 11.41 -8.61
C VAL A 84 15.59 11.09 -8.48
N ARG A 85 15.98 9.97 -7.87
CA ARG A 85 17.38 9.54 -7.72
C ARG A 85 17.52 8.03 -7.89
N TRP A 86 18.50 7.63 -8.68
CA TRP A 86 18.91 6.24 -8.80
C TRP A 86 19.74 5.78 -7.61
N ASN A 87 19.56 4.53 -7.20
CA ASN A 87 20.38 3.91 -6.16
C ASN A 87 21.84 3.76 -6.64
N ASN A 88 22.78 3.94 -5.71
CA ASN A 88 24.20 3.68 -5.92
C ASN A 88 24.45 2.18 -5.66
N GLU A 89 24.14 1.30 -6.61
CA GLU A 89 24.51 -0.12 -6.47
C GLU A 89 26.02 -0.28 -6.66
N ASP A 90 26.70 -0.86 -5.66
CA ASP A 90 28.12 -1.18 -5.75
C ASP A 90 28.34 -2.27 -6.82
N PHE A 91 29.35 -2.06 -7.66
CA PHE A 91 29.66 -2.76 -8.93
C PHE A 91 29.94 -4.29 -8.83
N HIS A 92 29.57 -4.96 -7.74
CA HIS A 92 29.78 -6.39 -7.51
C HIS A 92 28.46 -7.16 -7.46
N HIS A 93 28.11 -7.79 -8.58
CA HIS A 93 26.95 -8.67 -8.68
C HIS A 93 27.40 -10.10 -9.02
N ASP A 94 26.72 -11.08 -8.42
CA ASP A 94 26.85 -12.51 -8.72
C ASP A 94 25.46 -13.13 -8.95
N ILE A 95 25.41 -14.45 -9.18
CA ILE A 95 24.13 -15.17 -9.39
C ILE A 95 23.21 -15.07 -8.16
N VAL A 96 23.76 -14.78 -6.97
CA VAL A 96 23.03 -14.68 -5.71
C VAL A 96 22.46 -13.26 -5.50
N HIS A 97 23.13 -12.22 -6.02
CA HIS A 97 22.74 -10.81 -5.90
C HIS A 97 22.55 -10.16 -7.29
N PRO A 98 21.43 -10.45 -7.98
CA PRO A 98 21.17 -9.90 -9.30
C PRO A 98 21.04 -8.37 -9.26
N TYR A 99 21.38 -7.71 -10.36
CA TYR A 99 21.18 -6.27 -10.56
C TYR A 99 19.73 -5.87 -10.24
N SER A 100 19.54 -4.85 -9.39
CA SER A 100 18.22 -4.35 -9.04
C SER A 100 18.11 -2.86 -9.38
N LEU A 101 17.67 -2.54 -10.60
CA LEU A 101 17.47 -1.14 -11.02
C LEU A 101 16.47 -0.43 -10.10
N THR A 102 16.97 0.21 -9.04
CA THR A 102 16.16 0.80 -7.97
C THR A 102 16.21 2.32 -8.06
N VAL A 103 15.02 2.95 -8.03
CA VAL A 103 14.84 4.40 -8.08
C VAL A 103 14.08 4.84 -6.84
N ALA A 104 14.48 5.98 -6.28
CA ALA A 104 13.71 6.73 -5.31
C ALA A 104 13.12 7.98 -5.98
N SER A 105 11.87 8.30 -5.70
CA SER A 105 11.21 9.52 -6.17
C SER A 105 10.41 10.16 -5.04
N GLY A 106 10.41 11.49 -4.98
CA GLY A 106 9.69 12.26 -3.97
C GLY A 106 8.81 13.33 -4.60
N ASP A 107 7.70 13.66 -3.93
CA ASP A 107 6.72 14.63 -4.43
C ASP A 107 6.52 15.87 -3.54
N ALA A 108 5.78 16.82 -4.09
CA ALA A 108 5.41 18.06 -3.40
C ALA A 108 4.49 17.84 -2.18
N GLY A 109 3.83 16.69 -2.05
CA GLY A 109 2.97 16.35 -0.91
C GLY A 109 3.69 15.67 0.25
N GLY A 110 4.97 15.34 0.09
CA GLY A 110 5.78 14.71 1.13
C GLY A 110 5.87 13.19 1.04
N SER A 111 5.31 12.58 -0.01
CA SER A 111 5.47 11.14 -0.28
C SER A 111 6.81 10.89 -0.97
N VAL A 112 7.47 9.81 -0.58
CA VAL A 112 8.67 9.28 -1.23
C VAL A 112 8.46 7.80 -1.49
N CYS A 113 8.70 7.39 -2.73
CA CYS A 113 8.53 6.03 -3.22
C CYS A 113 9.89 5.45 -3.63
N VAL A 114 10.20 4.23 -3.19
CA VAL A 114 11.37 3.45 -3.66
C VAL A 114 10.85 2.26 -4.45
N TRP A 115 11.31 2.06 -5.67
CA TRP A 115 10.71 1.11 -6.60
C TRP A 115 11.73 0.51 -7.58
N ASN A 116 11.41 -0.68 -8.10
CA ASN A 116 12.22 -1.39 -9.07
C ASN A 116 11.76 -1.08 -10.49
N VAL A 117 12.65 -0.56 -11.34
CA VAL A 117 12.35 -0.17 -12.73
C VAL A 117 12.16 -1.38 -13.65
N VAL A 118 12.78 -2.53 -13.35
CA VAL A 118 12.61 -3.74 -14.18
C VAL A 118 11.19 -4.29 -13.99
N THR A 119 10.80 -4.53 -12.74
CA THR A 119 9.51 -5.16 -12.41
C THR A 119 8.35 -4.17 -12.34
N GLY A 120 8.62 -2.89 -12.06
CA GLY A 120 7.59 -1.88 -11.78
C GLY A 120 7.06 -1.93 -10.35
N ASP A 121 7.61 -2.80 -9.49
CA ASP A 121 7.12 -2.97 -8.12
C ASP A 121 7.65 -1.86 -7.21
N THR A 122 6.74 -1.23 -6.47
CA THR A 122 7.09 -0.37 -5.33
C THR A 122 7.65 -1.24 -4.22
N LYS A 123 8.94 -1.08 -3.92
CA LYS A 123 9.57 -1.72 -2.76
C LYS A 123 9.10 -1.07 -1.47
N MET A 124 8.94 0.26 -1.46
CA MET A 124 8.63 1.02 -0.26
C MET A 124 7.93 2.35 -0.59
N GLU A 125 7.08 2.81 0.34
CA GLU A 125 6.52 4.16 0.33
C GLU A 125 6.55 4.72 1.75
N PHE A 126 7.01 5.95 1.91
CA PHE A 126 6.98 6.68 3.18
C PHE A 126 6.54 8.12 2.95
N ARG A 127 5.80 8.68 3.91
CA ARG A 127 5.15 9.99 3.77
C ARG A 127 5.33 10.85 5.02
N GLU A 128 5.79 12.09 4.84
CA GLU A 128 5.78 13.12 5.89
C GLU A 128 4.64 14.09 5.59
N LYS A 129 3.65 14.19 6.49
CA LYS A 129 2.48 15.04 6.29
C LYS A 129 2.87 16.52 6.29
N ASN A 130 2.25 17.31 5.40
CA ASN A 130 2.36 18.77 5.32
C ASN A 130 3.77 19.31 5.02
N LYS A 131 4.67 18.51 4.44
CA LYS A 131 5.99 18.99 4.01
C LYS A 131 6.35 18.47 2.63
N SER A 132 6.75 19.35 1.73
CA SER A 132 7.18 18.95 0.38
C SER A 132 8.56 18.33 0.43
N VAL A 133 8.80 17.29 -0.37
CA VAL A 133 10.15 16.75 -0.57
C VAL A 133 10.96 17.77 -1.36
N ARG A 134 12.11 18.20 -0.85
CA ARG A 134 13.01 19.17 -1.50
C ARG A 134 14.16 18.44 -2.21
N ASP A 135 14.82 17.53 -1.52
CA ASP A 135 15.87 16.71 -2.11
C ASP A 135 15.97 15.33 -1.45
N ILE A 136 16.51 14.37 -2.19
CA ILE A 136 16.71 12.99 -1.73
C ILE A 136 18.14 12.55 -2.09
N CYS A 137 18.75 11.74 -1.23
CA CYS A 137 20.09 11.23 -1.45
C CYS A 137 20.27 9.83 -0.86
N TRP A 138 20.93 8.95 -1.61
CA TRP A 138 21.29 7.61 -1.16
C TRP A 138 22.57 7.65 -0.31
N LEU A 139 22.53 7.01 0.85
CA LEU A 139 23.69 6.76 1.71
C LEU A 139 23.97 5.25 1.71
N THR A 140 25.19 4.88 1.30
CA THR A 140 25.64 3.47 1.34
C THR A 140 26.60 3.30 2.51
N ASN A 141 26.36 2.28 3.33
CA ASN A 141 27.31 1.87 4.36
C ASN A 141 28.41 1.04 3.71
N LYS A 142 29.63 1.58 3.63
CA LYS A 142 30.76 0.92 2.98
C LYS A 142 31.19 -0.39 3.66
N ASP A 143 30.86 -0.56 4.95
CA ASP A 143 31.30 -1.72 5.72
C ASP A 143 30.29 -2.89 5.64
N THR A 144 28.99 -2.59 5.58
CA THR A 144 27.91 -3.61 5.57
C THR A 144 27.23 -3.77 4.22
N GLY A 145 27.38 -2.82 3.30
CA GLY A 145 26.65 -2.76 2.03
C GLY A 145 25.20 -2.30 2.16
N ASP A 146 24.75 -1.96 3.38
CA ASP A 146 23.39 -1.47 3.61
C ASP A 146 23.16 -0.14 2.89
N VAL A 147 21.92 0.08 2.46
CA VAL A 147 21.50 1.29 1.76
C VAL A 147 20.40 2.00 2.55
N ALA A 148 20.58 3.29 2.80
CA ALA A 148 19.61 4.16 3.45
C ALA A 148 19.29 5.37 2.56
N LEU A 149 18.10 5.94 2.72
CA LEU A 149 17.67 7.13 1.99
C LEU A 149 17.57 8.34 2.93
N LEU A 150 18.39 9.35 2.66
CA LEU A 150 18.33 10.64 3.30
C LEU A 150 17.35 11.54 2.55
N VAL A 151 16.34 12.04 3.26
CA VAL A 151 15.27 12.88 2.69
C VAL A 151 15.27 14.24 3.36
N LEU A 152 15.33 15.29 2.55
CA LEU A 152 15.16 16.67 2.97
C LEU A 152 13.75 17.14 2.62
N TYR A 153 12.99 17.49 3.65
CA TYR A 153 11.65 18.06 3.55
C TYR A 153 11.68 19.59 3.74
N SER A 154 10.62 20.26 3.30
CA SER A 154 10.43 21.70 3.53
C SER A 154 10.51 22.08 5.02
N GLY A 155 10.99 23.29 5.29
CA GLY A 155 11.21 23.75 6.66
C GLY A 155 12.41 23.09 7.36
N GLY A 156 13.43 22.68 6.60
CA GLY A 156 14.71 22.22 7.15
C GLY A 156 14.67 20.87 7.85
N THR A 157 13.67 20.03 7.55
CA THR A 157 13.52 18.72 8.22
C THR A 157 14.26 17.63 7.45
N LEU A 158 15.15 16.95 8.14
CA LEU A 158 15.97 15.87 7.61
C LEU A 158 15.56 14.55 8.26
N ALA A 159 15.32 13.53 7.45
CA ALA A 159 15.02 12.18 7.92
C ALA A 159 15.88 11.16 7.19
N LEU A 160 16.33 10.14 7.92
CA LEU A 160 17.03 8.99 7.35
C LEU A 160 16.14 7.76 7.46
N TRP A 161 15.93 7.09 6.33
CA TRP A 161 15.09 5.91 6.21
C TRP A 161 15.94 4.69 5.87
N ASP A 162 15.73 3.59 6.59
CA ASP A 162 16.34 2.31 6.25
C ASP A 162 15.54 1.64 5.13
N CYS A 163 16.21 1.39 4.00
CA CYS A 163 15.58 0.80 2.82
C CYS A 163 15.32 -0.72 2.94
N THR A 164 15.77 -1.36 4.03
CA THR A 164 15.54 -2.79 4.28
C THR A 164 14.35 -3.03 5.20
N SER A 165 14.26 -2.29 6.29
CA SER A 165 13.23 -2.50 7.33
C SER A 165 11.99 -1.60 7.20
N THR A 166 11.97 -0.67 6.24
CA THR A 166 10.93 0.40 6.10
C THR A 166 10.80 1.32 7.31
N SER A 167 11.78 1.29 8.21
CA SER A 167 11.77 2.11 9.42
C SER A 167 12.50 3.43 9.22
N GLN A 168 11.99 4.49 9.85
CA GLN A 168 12.72 5.74 9.98
C GLN A 168 13.79 5.58 11.05
N LEU A 169 15.06 5.65 10.67
CA LEU A 169 16.19 5.53 11.60
C LEU A 169 16.24 6.72 12.55
N TRP A 170 16.13 7.93 11.99
CA TRP A 170 16.07 9.15 12.78
C TRP A 170 15.46 10.31 12.01
N ARG A 171 15.07 11.36 12.74
CA ARG A 171 14.52 12.61 12.21
C ARG A 171 14.99 13.81 13.02
N THR A 172 15.49 14.83 12.34
CA THR A 172 15.91 16.09 12.95
C THR A 172 15.42 17.28 12.12
N ALA A 173 14.98 18.33 12.81
CA ALA A 173 14.63 19.60 12.18
C ALA A 173 15.69 20.65 12.50
N PHE A 174 16.19 21.29 11.45
CA PHE A 174 17.05 22.47 11.52
C PHE A 174 16.19 23.74 11.42
N ALA A 175 16.71 24.86 11.94
CA ALA A 175 15.98 26.13 11.88
C ALA A 175 16.05 26.77 10.49
N GLU A 176 17.04 26.37 9.71
CA GLU A 176 17.34 26.89 8.38
C GLU A 176 16.50 26.18 7.33
N ASN A 177 15.98 26.94 6.37
CA ASN A 177 15.25 26.40 5.24
C ASN A 177 16.24 25.87 4.19
N MET A 178 16.61 24.60 4.32
CA MET A 178 17.52 23.91 3.39
C MET A 178 16.76 23.45 2.14
N THR A 179 17.40 23.55 0.97
CA THR A 179 16.78 23.24 -0.33
C THR A 179 17.46 22.09 -1.09
N THR A 180 18.78 21.95 -0.99
CA THR A 180 19.58 20.99 -1.78
C THR A 180 20.56 20.24 -0.88
N ILE A 181 20.80 18.95 -1.17
CA ILE A 181 21.79 18.09 -0.52
C ILE A 181 22.98 17.86 -1.46
N ALA A 182 24.19 18.11 -0.99
CA ALA A 182 25.43 17.67 -1.62
C ALA A 182 26.23 16.81 -0.63
N ILE A 183 26.43 15.52 -0.93
CA ILE A 183 27.27 14.62 -0.11
C ILE A 183 28.73 14.75 -0.55
N ASP A 184 29.66 14.77 0.40
CA ASP A 184 31.09 14.76 0.09
C ASP A 184 31.50 13.40 -0.51
N PRO A 185 31.98 13.36 -1.78
CA PRO A 185 32.34 12.12 -2.46
C PRO A 185 33.52 11.39 -1.80
N PHE A 186 34.29 12.06 -0.95
CA PHE A 186 35.42 11.50 -0.23
C PHE A 186 35.11 11.11 1.21
N LYS A 187 34.00 11.62 1.78
CA LYS A 187 33.61 11.38 3.18
C LYS A 187 32.08 11.32 3.30
N SER A 188 31.53 10.10 3.33
CA SER A 188 30.07 9.86 3.39
C SER A 188 29.38 10.37 4.66
N SER A 189 30.12 10.69 5.72
CA SER A 189 29.58 11.31 6.93
C SER A 189 29.41 12.82 6.81
N THR A 190 29.85 13.44 5.70
CA THR A 190 29.82 14.88 5.51
C THR A 190 28.91 15.27 4.36
N ALA A 191 28.01 16.23 4.61
CA ALA A 191 27.14 16.81 3.60
C ALA A 191 27.02 18.33 3.77
N ALA A 192 26.92 19.01 2.63
CA ALA A 192 26.61 20.43 2.53
C ALA A 192 25.16 20.59 2.08
N PHE A 193 24.47 21.55 2.71
CA PHE A 193 23.08 21.89 2.43
C PHE A 193 22.99 23.36 2.03
N LEU A 194 22.32 23.65 0.93
CA LEU A 194 22.06 25.02 0.51
C LEU A 194 20.85 25.56 1.29
N ALA A 195 21.00 26.71 1.94
CA ALA A 195 19.91 27.47 2.56
C ALA A 195 19.87 28.90 1.97
N ASP A 196 18.80 29.64 2.27
CA ASP A 196 18.49 30.94 1.65
C ASP A 196 19.71 31.90 1.59
N ASP A 197 20.40 32.10 2.72
CA ASP A 197 21.56 33.01 2.84
C ASP A 197 22.85 32.32 3.35
N SER A 198 22.90 31.00 3.36
CA SER A 198 24.07 30.27 3.86
C SER A 198 24.18 28.85 3.35
N ILE A 199 25.36 28.26 3.50
CA ILE A 199 25.56 26.81 3.41
C ILE A 199 25.68 26.26 4.82
N VAL A 200 24.94 25.19 5.08
CA VAL A 200 24.97 24.43 6.32
C VAL A 200 25.77 23.15 6.06
N ILE A 201 26.84 22.92 6.80
CA ILE A 201 27.67 21.72 6.69
C ILE A 201 27.45 20.85 7.92
N ILE A 202 27.10 19.59 7.68
CA ILE A 202 26.94 18.54 8.68
C ILE A 202 28.07 17.55 8.48
N GLU A 203 28.87 17.27 9.51
CA GLU A 203 30.07 16.40 9.43
C GLU A 203 29.89 15.05 10.13
N ASP A 204 28.78 14.89 10.85
CA ASP A 204 28.43 13.76 11.72
C ASP A 204 27.17 13.02 11.22
N LEU A 205 26.98 12.90 9.90
CA LEU A 205 25.93 12.04 9.35
C LEU A 205 26.24 10.57 9.69
N LYS A 206 25.50 10.05 10.67
CA LYS A 206 25.55 8.65 11.11
C LYS A 206 24.22 7.96 10.85
N TRP A 207 24.27 6.63 10.87
CA TRP A 207 23.10 5.78 10.65
C TRP A 207 22.25 5.61 11.92
N ASN A 208 22.90 5.52 13.08
CA ASN A 208 22.27 5.17 14.36
C ASN A 208 21.88 6.39 15.21
N GLU A 209 22.35 7.58 14.85
CA GLU A 209 22.18 8.79 15.65
C GLU A 209 21.94 9.97 14.71
N SER A 210 20.95 10.79 15.03
CA SER A 210 20.69 12.00 14.28
C SER A 210 21.84 13.01 14.44
N PRO A 211 22.18 13.78 13.39
CA PRO A 211 23.18 14.83 13.51
C PRO A 211 22.88 15.83 14.63
N GLY A 212 23.93 16.34 15.27
CA GLY A 212 23.79 17.40 16.26
C GLY A 212 23.16 18.67 15.67
N LYS A 213 22.37 19.41 16.47
CA LYS A 213 21.79 20.70 16.04
C LYS A 213 22.83 21.81 15.80
N THR A 214 24.10 21.55 16.09
CA THR A 214 25.23 22.45 15.85
C THR A 214 25.87 22.13 14.51
N ALA A 215 25.40 22.78 13.45
CA ALA A 215 26.00 22.68 12.12
C ALA A 215 26.97 23.85 11.84
N SER A 216 28.03 23.56 11.09
CA SER A 216 28.98 24.58 10.61
C SER A 216 28.29 25.42 9.54
N LYS A 217 28.19 26.74 9.74
CA LYS A 217 27.52 27.64 8.79
C LYS A 217 28.51 28.52 8.05
N ILE A 218 28.28 28.66 6.75
CA ILE A 218 29.00 29.54 5.84
C ILE A 218 27.98 30.52 5.26
N SER A 219 27.92 31.75 5.77
CA SER A 219 26.96 32.77 5.31
C SER A 219 27.43 33.52 4.07
N PHE A 220 26.48 33.93 3.22
CA PHE A 220 26.72 34.83 2.10
C PHE A 220 26.81 36.28 2.61
N SER A 221 27.90 37.00 2.33
CA SER A 221 28.01 38.41 2.72
C SER A 221 27.35 39.30 1.67
N GLY A 222 26.26 39.98 2.04
CA GLY A 222 25.65 41.02 1.22
C GLY A 222 26.54 42.27 1.07
N LYS A 223 26.77 42.68 -0.17
CA LYS A 223 27.34 43.97 -0.62
C LYS A 223 28.82 44.22 -0.28
N ASN A 224 29.70 43.65 -1.09
CA ASN A 224 30.67 44.39 -1.90
C ASN A 224 31.25 43.44 -2.95
N ALA A 225 31.23 43.85 -4.22
CA ALA A 225 31.74 43.06 -5.33
C ALA A 225 33.17 42.54 -5.03
N GLY A 226 33.34 41.21 -5.02
CA GLY A 226 34.66 40.62 -5.22
C GLY A 226 35.07 39.39 -4.40
N THR A 227 34.44 39.05 -3.27
CA THR A 227 34.85 37.88 -2.45
C THR A 227 33.80 37.53 -1.40
N ALA A 228 33.33 36.28 -1.32
CA ALA A 228 32.57 35.81 -0.15
C ALA A 228 33.51 35.68 1.06
N GLN A 229 33.33 36.53 2.08
CA GLN A 229 34.00 36.34 3.37
C GLN A 229 33.18 35.41 4.25
N ILE A 230 33.80 34.31 4.66
CA ILE A 230 33.17 33.25 5.45
C ILE A 230 33.46 33.49 6.94
N ARG A 231 32.41 33.54 7.77
CA ARG A 231 32.52 33.66 9.24
C ARG A 231 32.03 32.38 9.91
N ARG A 232 32.92 31.67 10.62
CA ARG A 232 32.54 30.60 11.58
C ARG A 232 32.09 31.23 12.90
N ASN A 233 30.91 30.85 13.37
CA ASN A 233 30.50 31.08 14.77
C ASN A 233 31.15 30.03 15.68
N SER A 234 32.44 30.18 15.99
CA SER A 234 33.03 29.49 17.14
C SER A 234 32.86 30.35 18.39
N SER A 235 32.16 29.82 19.39
CA SER A 235 32.08 30.40 20.72
C SER A 235 33.48 30.55 21.34
N SER A 236 33.69 31.66 22.04
CA SER A 236 34.71 31.87 23.10
C SER A 236 36.08 32.52 22.78
N LEU A 237 36.45 32.87 21.54
CA LEU A 237 37.78 33.49 21.31
C LEU A 237 37.80 34.78 20.47
N ASN A 238 36.74 35.08 19.70
CA ASN A 238 36.73 36.28 18.83
C ASN A 238 36.11 37.54 19.47
N LYS A 239 35.66 37.47 20.73
CA LYS A 239 35.15 38.65 21.46
C LYS A 239 36.26 39.57 21.97
N LEU A 240 37.53 39.16 21.89
CA LEU A 240 38.66 39.98 22.35
C LEU A 240 39.36 40.76 21.23
N ILE A 241 39.20 40.37 19.95
CA ILE A 241 39.97 40.96 18.83
C ILE A 241 39.21 42.13 18.17
N THR A 242 37.89 42.06 18.07
CA THR A 242 37.10 43.12 17.41
C THR A 242 36.94 44.39 18.26
N THR A 243 37.12 44.30 19.58
CA THR A 243 37.01 45.45 20.50
C THR A 243 38.26 46.35 20.48
N LEU A 244 39.35 45.92 19.81
CA LEU A 244 40.63 46.63 19.79
C LEU A 244 40.94 47.36 18.46
N ILE A 245 40.16 47.15 17.38
CA ILE A 245 40.56 47.63 16.03
C ILE A 245 39.65 48.70 15.42
N THR A 246 38.42 48.92 15.88
CA THR A 246 37.58 50.01 15.35
C THR A 246 36.84 50.74 16.45
N GLY A 247 37.36 51.90 16.84
CA GLY A 247 36.61 52.88 17.62
C GLY A 247 35.49 53.51 16.79
N GLU A 248 34.49 54.02 17.51
CA GLU A 248 33.42 54.95 17.09
C GLU A 248 31.99 54.41 16.84
N SER A 249 31.13 54.89 17.74
CA SER A 249 29.72 55.36 17.67
C SER A 249 28.70 54.77 16.68
N ARG A 250 27.57 54.36 17.28
CA ARG A 250 26.23 54.24 16.65
C ARG A 250 25.86 55.47 15.82
N PRO A 251 25.07 55.27 14.75
CA PRO A 251 23.90 56.11 14.57
C PRO A 251 22.60 55.35 14.19
N SER A 252 21.51 56.08 14.36
CA SER A 252 20.09 55.73 14.35
C SER A 252 19.45 55.55 12.96
N ARG A 253 18.37 54.75 12.94
CA ARG A 253 17.35 54.60 11.87
C ARG A 253 17.06 55.90 11.11
N LYS A 254 17.19 55.86 9.78
CA LYS A 254 16.38 56.61 8.81
C LYS A 254 16.07 55.75 7.59
N SER A 255 14.81 55.81 7.19
CA SER A 255 14.17 55.26 5.99
C SER A 255 14.81 55.75 4.69
N LEU A 256 15.08 54.85 3.75
CA LEU A 256 15.24 55.18 2.32
C LEU A 256 14.64 54.06 1.46
N SER A 257 13.89 54.54 0.48
CA SER A 257 13.18 53.94 -0.64
C SER A 257 13.77 52.68 -1.27
N GLU A 258 12.86 51.77 -1.60
CA GLU A 258 13.01 50.67 -2.56
C GLU A 258 13.53 51.18 -3.90
N ASP A 259 14.74 50.74 -4.25
CA ASP A 259 15.26 50.78 -5.61
C ASP A 259 15.58 49.32 -5.98
N GLN A 260 14.97 48.86 -7.06
CA GLN A 260 15.00 47.48 -7.54
C GLN A 260 16.45 47.08 -7.92
N GLY A 261 17.08 46.25 -7.08
CA GLY A 261 18.36 45.61 -7.36
C GLY A 261 18.31 44.15 -6.94
N GLY A 262 18.02 43.26 -7.88
CA GLY A 262 17.86 41.82 -7.65
C GLY A 262 19.12 41.21 -7.04
N THR A 263 18.99 40.61 -5.87
CA THR A 263 20.03 39.76 -5.26
C THR A 263 20.12 38.45 -6.04
N SER A 264 21.23 38.20 -6.75
CA SER A 264 21.47 36.91 -7.44
C SER A 264 21.47 35.76 -6.43
N GLN A 265 20.46 34.89 -6.49
CA GLN A 265 20.33 33.71 -5.63
C GLN A 265 21.27 32.59 -6.10
N CYS A 266 21.86 31.84 -5.16
CA CYS A 266 22.64 30.63 -5.48
C CYS A 266 21.71 29.56 -6.09
N LEU A 267 22.03 29.07 -7.28
CA LEU A 267 21.20 28.13 -8.05
C LEU A 267 21.33 26.69 -7.52
N HIS A 268 22.55 26.23 -7.28
CA HIS A 268 22.84 24.87 -6.80
C HIS A 268 24.26 24.77 -6.23
N ILE A 269 24.49 23.78 -5.36
CA ILE A 269 25.81 23.46 -4.79
C ILE A 269 26.25 22.04 -5.14
N THR A 270 27.53 21.82 -5.45
CA THR A 270 28.03 20.46 -5.75
C THR A 270 29.48 20.30 -5.34
N TYR A 271 29.83 19.17 -4.73
CA TYR A 271 31.22 18.86 -4.40
C TYR A 271 32.02 18.54 -5.65
N HIS A 272 33.29 18.95 -5.68
CA HIS A 272 34.20 18.58 -6.76
C HIS A 272 34.59 17.10 -6.63
N PRO A 273 34.27 16.23 -7.61
CA PRO A 273 34.50 14.80 -7.48
C PRO A 273 35.98 14.38 -7.52
N ASN A 274 36.87 15.26 -7.99
CA ASN A 274 38.32 14.98 -8.06
C ASN A 274 39.15 15.72 -6.99
N ASN A 275 38.64 16.81 -6.41
CA ASN A 275 39.39 17.66 -5.49
C ASN A 275 38.70 17.64 -4.13
N ARG A 276 39.39 17.12 -3.10
CA ARG A 276 38.85 17.02 -1.74
C ARG A 276 38.53 18.40 -1.19
N HIS A 277 37.49 18.48 -0.37
CA HIS A 277 37.06 19.71 0.32
C HIS A 277 36.56 20.84 -0.60
N TRP A 278 36.55 20.67 -1.92
CA TRP A 278 36.08 21.72 -2.82
C TRP A 278 34.57 21.59 -3.04
N LEU A 279 33.85 22.66 -2.76
CA LEU A 279 32.43 22.83 -3.00
C LEU A 279 32.23 23.95 -4.02
N LEU A 280 31.53 23.67 -5.11
CA LEU A 280 31.16 24.64 -6.12
C LEU A 280 29.80 25.24 -5.75
N MET A 281 29.73 26.56 -5.74
CA MET A 281 28.53 27.34 -5.59
C MET A 281 28.22 28.03 -6.91
N VAL A 282 27.08 27.72 -7.51
CA VAL A 282 26.72 28.21 -8.84
C VAL A 282 25.74 29.37 -8.71
N PHE A 283 26.12 30.54 -9.18
CA PHE A 283 25.26 31.72 -9.33
C PHE A 283 25.01 32.00 -10.82
N PRO A 284 23.98 32.78 -11.18
CA PRO A 284 23.70 33.12 -12.58
C PRO A 284 24.88 33.79 -13.30
N ASP A 285 25.70 34.56 -12.59
CA ASP A 285 26.77 35.40 -13.14
C ASP A 285 28.20 34.92 -12.79
N HIS A 286 28.34 33.98 -11.86
CA HIS A 286 29.64 33.43 -11.47
C HIS A 286 29.54 32.07 -10.77
N VAL A 287 30.66 31.35 -10.67
CA VAL A 287 30.78 30.14 -9.85
C VAL A 287 31.88 30.34 -8.83
N ASP A 288 31.55 30.25 -7.55
CA ASP A 288 32.53 30.29 -6.47
C ASP A 288 32.98 28.87 -6.10
N ILE A 289 34.28 28.68 -5.99
CA ILE A 289 34.90 27.45 -5.53
C ILE A 289 35.33 27.69 -4.08
N VAL A 290 34.69 26.97 -3.16
CA VAL A 290 34.92 27.10 -1.72
C VAL A 290 35.67 25.87 -1.24
N ASP A 291 36.78 26.08 -0.55
CA ASP A 291 37.38 25.03 0.27
C ASP A 291 36.62 24.99 1.61
N VAL A 292 35.87 23.92 1.84
CA VAL A 292 35.02 23.79 3.04
C VAL A 292 35.81 23.58 4.32
N ASP A 293 37.03 23.05 4.25
CA ASP A 293 37.85 22.74 5.43
C ASP A 293 38.37 24.03 6.08
N VAL A 294 38.99 24.87 5.24
CA VAL A 294 39.44 26.21 5.64
C VAL A 294 38.32 27.26 5.60
N SER A 295 37.20 26.93 4.96
CA SER A 295 36.06 27.83 4.79
C SER A 295 36.47 29.14 4.09
N ILE A 296 37.11 29.05 2.92
CA ILE A 296 37.55 30.22 2.12
C ILE A 296 37.20 29.99 0.65
N VAL A 297 36.81 31.06 -0.08
CA VAL A 297 36.72 31.02 -1.55
C VAL A 297 38.13 31.00 -2.14
N ILE A 298 38.46 29.92 -2.83
CA ILE A 298 39.79 29.67 -3.43
C ILE A 298 39.85 30.03 -4.92
N GLY A 299 38.70 30.29 -5.55
CA GLY A 299 38.62 30.74 -6.93
C GLY A 299 37.19 31.11 -7.32
N THR A 300 37.05 32.06 -8.25
CA THR A 300 35.76 32.47 -8.81
C THR A 300 35.83 32.41 -10.33
N VAL A 301 34.92 31.65 -10.93
CA VAL A 301 34.73 31.55 -12.38
C VAL A 301 33.67 32.56 -12.79
N LYS A 302 34.10 33.70 -13.33
CA LYS A 302 33.18 34.76 -13.78
C LYS A 302 32.62 34.46 -15.16
N LEU A 303 31.39 34.92 -15.39
CA LEU A 303 30.79 34.95 -16.71
C LEU A 303 31.50 35.97 -17.62
N ASP A 304 31.74 35.61 -18.87
CA ASP A 304 32.38 36.51 -19.85
C ASP A 304 31.40 37.62 -20.28
N SER A 305 31.91 38.78 -20.70
CA SER A 305 31.16 40.04 -20.87
C SER A 305 30.02 40.05 -21.90
N ASN A 306 29.78 38.95 -22.61
CA ASN A 306 28.66 38.76 -23.55
C ASN A 306 28.02 37.36 -23.45
N SER A 307 28.31 36.61 -22.38
CA SER A 307 27.75 35.27 -22.19
C SER A 307 26.38 35.34 -21.50
N SER A 308 25.52 34.38 -21.80
CA SER A 308 24.23 34.21 -21.12
C SER A 308 24.42 33.61 -19.72
N PRO A 309 23.56 33.92 -18.73
CA PRO A 309 23.72 33.42 -17.36
C PRO A 309 23.85 31.90 -17.25
N PHE A 310 24.57 31.43 -16.22
CA PHE A 310 24.67 30.02 -15.90
C PHE A 310 23.32 29.47 -15.40
N VAL A 311 22.94 28.29 -15.90
CA VAL A 311 21.78 27.53 -15.42
C VAL A 311 22.25 26.33 -14.59
N ARG A 312 23.28 25.62 -15.07
CA ARG A 312 23.82 24.44 -14.42
C ARG A 312 25.29 24.26 -14.70
N VAL A 313 26.06 23.83 -13.70
CA VAL A 313 27.49 23.53 -13.83
C VAL A 313 27.78 22.14 -13.28
N ILE A 314 28.43 21.31 -14.09
CA ILE A 314 28.80 19.94 -13.76
C ILE A 314 30.33 19.83 -13.73
N PRO A 315 30.96 19.58 -12.56
CA PRO A 315 32.38 19.29 -12.48
C PRO A 315 32.65 17.84 -12.90
N CYS A 316 33.72 17.63 -13.67
CA CYS A 316 34.13 16.31 -14.13
C CYS A 316 34.99 15.60 -13.06
N ARG A 317 34.84 14.28 -12.94
CA ARG A 317 35.62 13.38 -12.08
C ARG A 317 36.93 12.97 -12.73
N GLN A 318 36.95 12.64 -14.02
CA GLN A 318 38.17 12.16 -14.68
C GLN A 318 39.16 13.30 -15.00
N ARG A 319 38.68 14.54 -15.06
CA ARG A 319 39.45 15.73 -15.48
C ARG A 319 39.02 16.96 -14.68
N ASP A 320 39.94 17.90 -14.47
CA ASP A 320 39.66 19.17 -13.76
C ASP A 320 38.97 20.17 -14.73
N VAL A 321 37.74 19.82 -15.13
CA VAL A 321 36.94 20.47 -16.16
C VAL A 321 35.54 20.76 -15.62
N LEU A 322 35.04 21.96 -15.91
CA LEU A 322 33.65 22.35 -15.67
C LEU A 322 32.90 22.38 -16.99
N ILE A 323 31.71 21.79 -17.00
CA ILE A 323 30.77 21.88 -18.12
C ILE A 323 29.60 22.74 -17.66
N CYS A 324 29.36 23.85 -18.36
CA CYS A 324 28.38 24.84 -17.97
C CYS A 324 27.27 24.96 -19.02
N LEU A 325 26.01 24.84 -18.61
CA LEU A 325 24.83 25.16 -19.40
C LEU A 325 24.41 26.61 -19.15
N HIS A 326 24.07 27.32 -20.22
CA HIS A 326 23.62 28.71 -20.20
C HIS A 326 22.13 28.85 -20.57
N GLU A 327 21.47 29.93 -20.15
CA GLU A 327 20.03 30.17 -20.41
C GLU A 327 19.70 30.19 -21.91
N ASN A 328 20.60 30.72 -22.73
CA ASN A 328 20.49 30.69 -24.19
C ASN A 328 20.70 29.28 -24.79
N SER A 329 20.73 28.22 -23.98
CA SER A 329 20.92 26.84 -24.42
C SER A 329 22.27 26.58 -25.10
N SER A 330 23.28 27.43 -24.85
CA SER A 330 24.67 27.13 -25.20
C SER A 330 25.36 26.39 -24.07
N ILE A 331 26.36 25.57 -24.42
CA ILE A 331 27.19 24.83 -23.48
C ILE A 331 28.61 25.37 -23.58
N THR A 332 29.23 25.66 -22.45
CA THR A 332 30.65 25.99 -22.38
C THR A 332 31.43 24.94 -21.61
N ILE A 333 32.69 24.73 -22.02
CA ILE A 333 33.64 23.88 -21.31
C ILE A 333 34.75 24.77 -20.81
N ARG A 334 35.01 24.71 -19.51
CA ARG A 334 36.07 25.45 -18.86
C ARG A 334 37.09 24.48 -18.27
N LEU A 335 38.35 24.65 -18.64
CA LEU A 335 39.45 23.81 -18.17
C LEU A 335 40.23 24.58 -17.10
N ARG A 336 40.62 23.91 -16.01
CA ARG A 336 41.52 24.52 -15.03
C ARG A 336 42.84 24.89 -15.69
N ARG A 337 43.30 26.12 -15.44
CA ARG A 337 44.62 26.57 -15.87
C ARG A 337 45.71 25.82 -15.09
N GLU A 338 46.62 25.14 -15.80
CA GLU A 338 47.82 24.54 -15.20
C GLU A 338 48.88 25.63 -14.91
N ASP A 339 49.42 25.65 -13.69
CA ASP A 339 50.52 26.53 -13.30
C ASP A 339 51.79 26.18 -14.09
N THR A 340 52.17 27.01 -15.08
CA THR A 340 53.48 26.89 -15.76
C THR A 340 54.65 27.45 -14.96
N SER A 341 54.48 27.81 -13.68
CA SER A 341 55.54 28.38 -12.85
C SER A 341 55.95 27.44 -11.71
N HIS A 342 56.85 26.49 -12.00
CA HIS A 342 58.06 26.26 -11.22
C HIS A 342 59.08 25.36 -11.95
N CYS A 343 60.34 25.82 -11.97
CA CYS A 343 61.58 25.05 -12.13
C CYS A 343 62.03 24.64 -13.55
N SER A 344 62.62 25.60 -14.28
CA SER A 344 63.95 25.36 -14.83
C SER A 344 64.96 25.38 -13.67
N TYR A 345 65.20 24.24 -13.04
CA TYR A 345 66.39 24.06 -12.21
C TYR A 345 67.41 23.29 -13.03
N ASP A 346 68.45 24.01 -13.43
CA ASP A 346 69.70 23.44 -13.88
C ASP A 346 70.20 22.43 -12.84
N ALA A 347 70.43 21.21 -13.28
CA ALA A 347 71.13 20.21 -12.52
C ALA A 347 72.61 20.61 -12.50
N ASN A 348 73.05 21.31 -11.44
CA ASN A 348 74.44 21.36 -10.96
C ASN A 348 74.55 22.27 -9.73
N PHE A 349 74.40 21.75 -8.51
CA PHE A 349 75.43 21.94 -7.48
C PHE A 349 75.22 21.03 -6.27
N VAL A 350 76.35 20.52 -5.80
CA VAL A 350 76.56 19.51 -4.76
C VAL A 350 76.99 20.20 -3.46
N SER A 351 76.57 19.62 -2.33
CA SER A 351 77.14 19.68 -0.97
C SER A 351 77.46 21.03 -0.31
N SER A 352 77.00 21.23 0.93
CA SER A 352 77.77 20.94 2.16
C SER A 352 77.10 21.53 3.41
N SER A 353 77.27 20.85 4.54
CA SER A 353 76.71 21.07 5.89
C SER A 353 77.20 22.36 6.62
N PRO A 354 77.08 22.47 7.96
CA PRO A 354 75.95 22.97 8.77
C PRO A 354 76.35 24.26 9.56
N LEU A 355 75.44 24.96 10.26
CA LEU A 355 75.71 25.77 11.48
C LEU A 355 74.42 26.44 12.05
N THR A 356 74.44 26.67 13.36
CA THR A 356 73.36 27.09 14.28
C THR A 356 73.27 28.65 14.43
N PRO A 357 72.61 29.26 15.46
CA PRO A 357 71.31 29.92 15.36
C PRO A 357 71.31 31.40 15.82
N GLU A 358 70.83 32.36 15.03
CA GLU A 358 70.58 33.73 15.56
C GLU A 358 69.37 34.44 14.94
N SER A 359 68.60 35.06 15.86
CA SER A 359 67.67 36.18 15.70
C SER A 359 66.16 35.88 15.60
N PRO A 360 65.35 36.38 16.57
CA PRO A 360 63.89 36.31 16.55
C PRO A 360 63.33 37.51 15.78
N GLY A 361 62.82 37.28 14.58
CA GLY A 361 62.17 38.31 13.77
C GLY A 361 61.11 37.65 12.92
N GLY A 362 59.85 38.00 13.18
CA GLY A 362 58.68 37.35 12.62
C GLY A 362 58.69 37.22 11.11
N ASN A 363 58.35 36.02 10.64
CA ASN A 363 57.75 35.79 9.35
C ASN A 363 56.71 34.69 9.55
N ASN A 364 55.45 35.11 9.72
CA ASN A 364 54.33 34.24 9.43
C ASN A 364 54.50 33.77 7.97
N PRO A 365 54.42 32.47 7.67
CA PRO A 365 54.21 32.05 6.30
C PRO A 365 52.81 32.53 5.92
N THR A 366 52.72 33.69 5.26
CA THR A 366 51.50 34.09 4.59
C THR A 366 51.25 33.02 3.53
N LEU A 367 50.32 32.11 3.83
CA LEU A 367 49.81 31.12 2.90
C LEU A 367 49.39 31.89 1.65
N MET A 368 50.18 31.84 0.59
CA MET A 368 49.75 32.33 -0.71
C MET A 368 48.65 31.39 -1.19
N ILE A 369 47.40 31.73 -0.86
CA ILE A 369 46.22 31.11 -1.48
C ILE A 369 46.33 31.49 -2.96
N ARG A 370 46.65 30.49 -3.79
CA ARG A 370 46.74 30.67 -5.24
C ARG A 370 45.32 30.68 -5.80
N ASP A 371 44.97 31.74 -6.53
CA ASP A 371 43.66 31.84 -7.19
C ASP A 371 43.51 30.71 -8.22
N ILE A 372 42.53 29.84 -8.01
CA ILE A 372 42.17 28.81 -8.98
C ILE A 372 41.35 29.45 -10.10
N VAL A 373 41.83 29.30 -11.34
CA VAL A 373 41.21 29.89 -12.53
C VAL A 373 40.82 28.80 -13.51
N TYR A 374 39.60 28.90 -14.03
CA TYR A 374 39.08 28.07 -15.12
C TYR A 374 38.93 28.90 -16.38
N ASP A 375 39.66 28.52 -17.42
CA ASP A 375 39.63 29.19 -18.71
C ASP A 375 38.58 28.55 -19.62
N LEU A 376 37.80 29.38 -20.32
CA LEU A 376 36.93 28.93 -21.40
C LEU A 376 37.77 28.31 -22.52
N VAL A 377 37.61 27.02 -22.76
CA VAL A 377 38.33 26.29 -23.81
C VAL A 377 37.45 25.93 -25.00
N TRP A 378 36.13 25.93 -24.82
CA TRP A 378 35.17 25.64 -25.87
C TRP A 378 33.77 26.17 -25.54
N GLN A 379 33.03 26.58 -26.56
CA GLN A 379 31.64 27.00 -26.49
C GLN A 379 30.87 26.44 -27.69
N SER A 380 29.66 25.95 -27.46
CA SER A 380 28.74 25.52 -28.52
C SER A 380 28.05 26.71 -29.17
N ASP A 381 27.55 26.51 -30.39
CA ASP A 381 26.54 27.42 -30.94
C ASP A 381 25.28 27.40 -30.07
N THR A 382 24.54 28.51 -30.11
CA THR A 382 23.22 28.62 -29.50
C THR A 382 22.30 27.63 -30.20
N MET A 383 21.78 26.64 -29.46
CA MET A 383 20.85 25.67 -30.02
C MET A 383 19.52 26.38 -30.31
N ARG A 384 19.33 26.83 -31.57
CA ARG A 384 18.08 27.45 -32.03
C ARG A 384 17.00 26.39 -32.15
N LEU A 385 16.36 26.09 -31.03
CA LEU A 385 15.05 25.46 -31.03
C LEU A 385 14.01 26.53 -31.48
N SER A 386 12.76 26.15 -31.78
CA SER A 386 11.68 27.08 -32.17
C SER A 386 11.61 28.30 -31.21
N SER A 387 10.98 29.41 -31.61
CA SER A 387 10.90 30.66 -30.81
C SER A 387 10.30 30.50 -29.40
N SER A 388 9.77 29.32 -29.06
CA SER A 388 9.17 28.95 -27.78
C SER A 388 9.92 27.85 -27.01
N SER A 389 11.06 27.36 -27.49
CA SER A 389 11.75 26.21 -26.90
C SER A 389 13.16 26.57 -26.39
N THR A 390 13.38 26.32 -25.09
CA THR A 390 14.68 26.47 -24.40
C THR A 390 15.13 25.10 -23.90
N VAL A 391 16.43 24.86 -23.78
CA VAL A 391 16.96 23.65 -23.13
C VAL A 391 16.84 23.83 -21.63
N PHE A 392 15.97 23.04 -21.00
CA PHE A 392 15.71 23.09 -19.56
C PHE A 392 16.65 22.17 -18.78
N GLY A 393 17.11 21.08 -19.39
CA GLY A 393 17.90 20.05 -18.73
C GLY A 393 19.13 19.64 -19.52
N TYR A 394 20.26 19.55 -18.80
CA TYR A 394 21.51 18.97 -19.27
C TYR A 394 22.06 18.03 -18.20
N GLU A 395 22.38 16.80 -18.61
CA GLU A 395 23.06 15.81 -17.78
C GLU A 395 24.15 15.12 -18.59
N VAL A 396 25.27 14.87 -17.93
CA VAL A 396 26.45 14.20 -18.51
C VAL A 396 26.56 12.81 -17.91
N HIS A 397 26.96 11.85 -18.73
CA HIS A 397 27.28 10.52 -18.27
C HIS A 397 28.39 10.60 -17.21
N PRO A 398 28.14 10.23 -15.95
CA PRO A 398 29.03 10.57 -14.84
C PRO A 398 30.33 9.75 -14.80
N VAL A 399 30.39 8.62 -15.53
CA VAL A 399 31.63 7.83 -15.72
C VAL A 399 32.39 8.22 -16.99
N LEU A 400 31.75 8.10 -18.17
CA LEU A 400 32.39 8.36 -19.45
C LEU A 400 32.71 9.85 -19.68
N GLU A 401 31.90 10.75 -19.12
CA GLU A 401 32.01 12.21 -19.27
C GLU A 401 32.07 12.69 -20.74
N SER A 402 31.70 11.83 -21.69
CA SER A 402 31.76 12.06 -23.14
C SER A 402 30.38 12.00 -23.82
N GLN A 403 29.39 11.49 -23.11
CA GLN A 403 28.00 11.40 -23.54
C GLN A 403 27.15 12.34 -22.68
N ALA A 404 26.23 13.05 -23.32
CA ALA A 404 25.32 13.95 -22.62
C ALA A 404 23.94 13.91 -23.27
N CYS A 405 22.91 14.09 -22.46
CA CYS A 405 21.52 14.20 -22.91
C CYS A 405 21.02 15.62 -22.70
N LEU A 406 20.31 16.12 -23.71
CA LEU A 406 19.69 17.43 -23.73
C LEU A 406 18.17 17.27 -23.75
N LEU A 407 17.50 18.02 -22.88
CA LEU A 407 16.05 18.06 -22.82
C LEU A 407 15.52 19.41 -23.34
N PRO A 408 14.97 19.45 -24.56
CA PRO A 408 14.31 20.64 -25.08
C PRO A 408 12.93 20.83 -24.45
N TYR A 409 12.50 22.08 -24.28
CA TYR A 409 11.14 22.42 -23.87
C TYR A 409 10.16 22.28 -25.06
N ARG A 410 9.12 21.45 -24.89
CA ARG A 410 7.87 21.35 -25.68
C ARG A 410 7.89 20.95 -27.16
N ASP A 411 8.99 20.96 -27.90
CA ASP A 411 8.95 20.70 -29.36
C ASP A 411 9.77 19.51 -29.88
N THR A 412 9.20 18.85 -30.90
CA THR A 412 9.79 17.74 -31.67
C THR A 412 10.60 18.28 -32.86
N VAL A 413 11.78 18.87 -32.61
CA VAL A 413 12.66 19.28 -33.69
C VAL A 413 13.70 18.18 -33.97
N LYS A 414 13.80 17.72 -35.22
CA LYS A 414 14.94 16.93 -35.71
C LYS A 414 16.22 17.77 -35.54
N PRO A 415 17.17 17.39 -34.68
CA PRO A 415 18.43 18.11 -34.58
C PRO A 415 19.26 17.89 -35.85
N PRO A 416 20.14 18.83 -36.21
CA PRO A 416 21.13 18.58 -37.25
C PRO A 416 22.03 17.40 -36.86
N ALA A 417 22.24 16.47 -37.78
CA ALA A 417 23.11 15.32 -37.61
C ALA A 417 24.57 15.78 -37.73
N MET A 418 25.30 15.85 -36.62
CA MET A 418 26.75 15.97 -36.66
C MET A 418 27.40 14.97 -35.70
N ALA A 419 28.11 14.01 -36.29
CA ALA A 419 28.97 13.07 -35.58
C ALA A 419 30.33 13.73 -35.30
N LEU A 420 30.93 13.35 -34.19
CA LEU A 420 32.12 13.99 -33.65
C LEU A 420 33.33 13.04 -33.55
N SER A 421 33.16 11.82 -34.08
CA SER A 421 34.22 10.84 -34.31
C SER A 421 35.23 11.24 -35.39
N ASP A 422 34.97 12.29 -36.17
CA ASP A 422 35.79 12.59 -37.35
C ASP A 422 37.12 13.32 -37.01
N TYR A 423 37.40 13.68 -35.75
CA TYR A 423 38.62 14.44 -35.41
C TYR A 423 39.18 14.21 -33.99
N VAL A 424 39.75 13.03 -33.65
CA VAL A 424 41.09 12.88 -32.97
C VAL A 424 41.29 11.52 -32.25
N PRO A 425 42.50 10.91 -32.28
CA PRO A 425 42.81 9.58 -31.72
C PRO A 425 43.35 9.57 -30.26
N ILE A 426 43.39 8.36 -29.69
CA ILE A 426 43.46 7.94 -28.27
C ILE A 426 44.74 8.29 -27.45
N SER A 427 45.81 8.89 -27.99
CA SER A 427 47.08 8.98 -27.22
C SER A 427 47.43 10.37 -26.66
N LEU A 428 47.30 10.59 -25.35
CA LEU A 428 48.02 11.61 -24.58
C LEU A 428 48.81 10.95 -23.44
N ARG A 429 50.05 10.51 -23.74
CA ARG A 429 51.10 10.34 -22.72
C ARG A 429 52.17 11.41 -22.89
N ARG A 430 52.71 11.84 -21.75
CA ARG A 430 53.77 12.82 -21.48
C ARG A 430 54.75 13.08 -22.64
N GLY A 431 54.98 14.37 -22.90
CA GLY A 431 56.29 14.85 -23.33
C GLY A 431 56.47 15.13 -24.82
N THR A 432 55.69 16.04 -25.40
CA THR A 432 56.14 16.79 -26.58
C THR A 432 55.53 18.19 -26.57
N ARG A 433 56.40 19.21 -26.49
CA ARG A 433 56.05 20.62 -26.73
C ARG A 433 55.61 20.79 -28.18
N ASN A 434 54.32 20.63 -28.45
CA ASN A 434 53.67 21.21 -29.62
C ASN A 434 52.30 21.72 -29.16
N LYS A 435 52.02 22.99 -29.43
CA LYS A 435 50.70 23.63 -29.24
C LYS A 435 49.67 22.86 -30.06
N VAL A 436 49.02 21.88 -29.46
CA VAL A 436 47.79 21.29 -29.99
C VAL A 436 46.79 21.34 -28.84
N THR A 437 45.95 22.37 -28.82
CA THR A 437 44.75 22.44 -27.99
C THR A 437 43.86 21.26 -28.37
N ARG A 438 43.89 20.19 -27.57
CA ARG A 438 43.01 19.04 -27.78
C ARG A 438 41.65 19.39 -27.20
N HIS A 439 40.74 19.81 -28.08
CA HIS A 439 39.38 20.19 -27.73
C HIS A 439 38.59 18.98 -27.25
N VAL A 440 38.10 19.03 -26.01
CA VAL A 440 37.05 18.13 -25.52
C VAL A 440 35.80 18.43 -26.34
N LYS A 441 35.17 17.41 -26.91
CA LYS A 441 33.93 17.59 -27.65
C LYS A 441 32.99 16.42 -27.33
N PHE A 442 31.73 16.77 -27.04
CA PHE A 442 30.67 15.88 -26.56
C PHE A 442 29.88 15.28 -27.72
N LEU A 443 29.45 14.02 -27.59
CA LEU A 443 28.47 13.43 -28.50
C LEU A 443 27.08 13.62 -27.89
N GLN A 444 26.20 14.35 -28.58
CA GLN A 444 24.76 14.33 -28.29
C GLN A 444 24.23 12.95 -28.68
N THR A 445 23.91 12.12 -27.69
CA THR A 445 23.49 10.73 -27.91
C THR A 445 22.00 10.63 -28.25
N GLY A 446 21.17 11.49 -27.67
CA GLY A 446 19.73 11.50 -27.92
C GLY A 446 19.10 12.87 -27.65
N VAL A 447 17.91 13.06 -28.22
CA VAL A 447 16.97 14.11 -27.82
C VAL A 447 15.73 13.42 -27.34
N CYS A 448 15.37 13.64 -26.07
CA CYS A 448 14.11 13.12 -25.57
C CYS A 448 12.98 13.82 -26.30
N ARG A 449 12.11 13.05 -26.97
CA ARG A 449 10.86 13.59 -27.51
C ARG A 449 10.05 14.06 -26.29
N GLY A 450 9.70 15.35 -26.29
CA GLY A 450 9.03 15.97 -25.14
C GLY A 450 7.82 15.14 -24.72
N SER A 451 7.72 14.85 -23.43
CA SER A 451 6.44 14.60 -22.80
C SER A 451 5.50 15.76 -23.17
N SER A 452 4.21 15.49 -23.33
CA SER A 452 3.19 16.54 -23.46
C SER A 452 3.14 17.47 -22.23
N HIS A 453 3.83 17.11 -21.15
CA HIS A 453 3.83 17.75 -19.84
C HIS A 453 5.23 18.28 -19.48
N ASN A 454 5.32 19.32 -18.64
CA ASN A 454 6.63 19.88 -18.28
C ASN A 454 7.36 18.92 -17.32
N VAL A 455 8.68 18.84 -17.46
CA VAL A 455 9.54 18.01 -16.61
C VAL A 455 9.83 18.72 -15.29
N THR A 456 9.53 18.08 -14.16
CA THR A 456 9.69 18.65 -12.81
C THR A 456 10.94 18.13 -12.10
N ALA A 457 11.39 16.90 -12.42
CA ALA A 457 12.55 16.28 -11.82
C ALA A 457 13.36 15.50 -12.86
N MET A 458 14.69 15.51 -12.74
CA MET A 458 15.57 14.81 -13.68
C MET A 458 16.85 14.34 -12.99
N ARG A 459 17.19 13.05 -13.16
CA ARG A 459 18.52 12.50 -12.84
C ARG A 459 18.90 11.36 -13.78
N THR A 460 20.16 11.34 -14.21
CA THR A 460 20.79 10.23 -14.93
C THR A 460 21.24 9.13 -13.99
N ASN A 461 21.19 7.87 -14.43
CA ASN A 461 21.88 6.76 -13.78
C ASN A 461 23.15 6.37 -14.54
N VAL A 462 24.05 5.71 -13.80
CA VAL A 462 25.01 4.74 -14.31
C VAL A 462 24.35 3.37 -14.31
N LEU A 463 24.16 2.76 -15.49
CA LEU A 463 24.30 1.31 -15.57
C LEU A 463 25.26 0.99 -16.70
N ASP A 464 26.41 0.39 -16.37
CA ASP A 464 26.93 -0.68 -17.22
C ASP A 464 25.86 -1.78 -17.19
N THR A 465 25.02 -1.78 -18.20
CA THR A 465 23.88 -2.69 -18.30
C THR A 465 24.43 -4.04 -18.73
N LEU A 466 24.72 -4.88 -17.75
CA LEU A 466 24.81 -6.31 -17.96
C LEU A 466 23.51 -6.97 -17.51
N ALA A 467 22.42 -6.74 -18.25
CA ALA A 467 21.40 -7.75 -18.55
C ALA A 467 20.17 -7.11 -19.22
N PHE A 468 20.02 -7.33 -20.52
CA PHE A 468 18.71 -7.48 -21.14
C PHE A 468 18.75 -8.76 -21.96
N SER A 469 17.67 -9.54 -21.82
CA SER A 469 17.30 -10.73 -22.60
C SER A 469 17.71 -12.10 -22.05
N THR A 470 16.72 -12.99 -22.05
CA THR A 470 16.82 -14.46 -22.00
C THR A 470 17.46 -15.06 -23.25
N ASP A 471 17.72 -14.24 -24.29
CA ASP A 471 18.60 -14.57 -25.40
C ASP A 471 20.01 -14.01 -25.17
N ASN A 472 21.02 -14.82 -25.49
CA ASN A 472 22.46 -14.62 -25.30
C ASN A 472 23.10 -13.38 -25.98
N GLN A 473 22.48 -12.19 -25.98
CA GLN A 473 23.08 -10.94 -26.43
C GLN A 473 23.03 -9.86 -25.34
N LYS A 474 24.17 -9.67 -24.68
CA LYS A 474 24.45 -8.56 -23.76
C LYS A 474 24.39 -7.23 -24.52
N GLN A 475 23.43 -6.36 -24.20
CA GLN A 475 23.38 -4.99 -24.71
C GLN A 475 23.32 -3.99 -23.54
N GLU A 476 24.29 -3.08 -23.49
CA GLU A 476 24.33 -1.94 -22.56
C GLU A 476 23.30 -0.88 -23.00
N LYS A 477 22.29 -0.58 -22.17
CA LYS A 477 21.39 0.59 -22.21
C LYS A 477 21.69 1.60 -21.09
N ASN A 478 21.94 2.85 -21.47
CA ASN A 478 22.13 3.96 -20.54
C ASN A 478 20.77 4.62 -20.22
N LEU A 479 20.31 4.66 -18.97
CA LEU A 479 18.96 5.11 -18.62
C LEU A 479 18.92 6.47 -17.89
N LEU A 480 17.90 7.27 -18.21
CA LEU A 480 17.56 8.57 -17.63
C LEU A 480 16.16 8.48 -17.01
N ALA A 481 15.97 9.02 -15.81
CA ALA A 481 14.66 9.11 -15.17
C ALA A 481 14.17 10.57 -15.14
N LEU A 482 12.95 10.79 -15.60
CA LEU A 482 12.29 12.10 -15.73
C LEU A 482 10.96 12.08 -14.99
N GLY A 483 10.76 12.98 -14.03
CA GLY A 483 9.45 13.23 -13.44
C GLY A 483 8.71 14.33 -14.21
N ASP A 484 7.40 14.21 -14.36
CA ASP A 484 6.57 15.22 -15.02
C ASP A 484 5.59 15.91 -14.06
N GLU A 485 4.98 17.01 -14.51
CA GLU A 485 3.98 17.75 -13.73
C GLU A 485 2.71 16.94 -13.39
N GLU A 486 2.52 15.78 -14.00
CA GLU A 486 1.36 14.91 -13.80
C GLU A 486 1.63 13.74 -12.82
N GLY A 487 2.75 13.74 -12.10
CA GLY A 487 3.03 12.69 -11.12
C GLY A 487 3.58 11.39 -11.72
N SER A 488 3.92 11.41 -13.02
CA SER A 488 4.51 10.29 -13.73
C SER A 488 6.04 10.38 -13.78
N ILE A 489 6.67 9.22 -13.91
CA ILE A 489 8.11 9.06 -14.07
C ILE A 489 8.37 8.28 -15.37
N HIS A 490 9.07 8.93 -16.29
CA HIS A 490 9.49 8.38 -17.57
C HIS A 490 10.92 7.87 -17.47
N ILE A 491 11.15 6.66 -17.98
CA ILE A 491 12.47 6.07 -18.13
C ILE A 491 12.85 6.16 -19.61
N VAL A 492 13.96 6.82 -19.90
CA VAL A 492 14.41 7.16 -21.25
C VAL A 492 15.79 6.57 -21.48
N ASP A 493 16.00 5.95 -22.64
CA ASP A 493 17.31 5.51 -23.05
C ASP A 493 18.12 6.72 -23.57
N LEU A 494 19.23 7.03 -22.89
CA LEU A 494 20.16 8.10 -23.20
C LEU A 494 20.81 7.94 -24.59
N GLN A 495 20.97 6.70 -25.07
CA GLN A 495 21.61 6.43 -26.35
C GLN A 495 20.68 6.66 -27.54
N SER A 496 19.38 6.35 -27.40
CA SER A 496 18.39 6.52 -28.47
C SER A 496 17.54 7.78 -28.32
N GLY A 497 17.48 8.37 -27.12
CA GLY A 497 16.54 9.42 -26.77
C GLY A 497 15.07 8.97 -26.78
N GLN A 498 14.80 7.66 -26.81
CA GLN A 498 13.46 7.10 -26.80
C GLN A 498 13.01 6.76 -25.37
N GLN A 499 11.73 7.00 -25.09
CA GLN A 499 11.09 6.55 -23.86
C GLN A 499 10.99 5.01 -23.88
N ASP A 500 11.55 4.36 -22.86
CA ASP A 500 11.49 2.92 -22.63
C ASP A 500 10.20 2.56 -21.87
N LYS A 501 9.88 3.29 -20.79
CA LYS A 501 8.70 3.06 -19.94
C LYS A 501 8.18 4.34 -19.26
N GLU A 502 6.94 4.31 -18.80
CA GLU A 502 6.26 5.37 -18.04
C GLU A 502 5.52 4.79 -16.83
N TYR A 503 5.63 5.46 -15.69
CA TYR A 503 5.08 5.02 -14.41
C TYR A 503 4.34 6.14 -13.70
N SER A 504 3.07 5.98 -13.36
CA SER A 504 2.32 6.96 -12.54
C SER A 504 2.55 6.67 -11.05
N VAL A 505 3.59 7.28 -10.47
CA VAL A 505 4.08 6.95 -9.11
C VAL A 505 3.50 7.87 -8.03
N HIS A 506 3.22 9.14 -8.34
CA HIS A 506 2.84 10.16 -7.36
C HIS A 506 1.40 10.65 -7.56
N PHE A 507 0.44 9.94 -6.97
CA PHE A 507 -1.00 10.19 -7.09
C PHE A 507 -1.66 10.42 -5.72
N ASP A 508 -2.40 11.53 -5.55
CA ASP A 508 -3.10 11.83 -4.29
C ASP A 508 -4.55 11.32 -4.32
N VAL A 509 -4.72 10.10 -3.82
CA VAL A 509 -6.02 9.42 -3.71
C VAL A 509 -6.99 10.20 -2.82
N VAL A 510 -6.52 10.97 -1.83
CA VAL A 510 -7.37 11.71 -0.88
C VAL A 510 -7.93 12.99 -1.52
N ARG A 511 -7.12 13.73 -2.29
CA ARG A 511 -7.59 14.87 -3.09
C ARG A 511 -8.53 14.47 -4.22
N ALA A 512 -8.27 13.32 -4.87
CA ALA A 512 -9.19 12.73 -5.84
C ALA A 512 -10.59 12.51 -5.24
N CYS A 513 -10.64 12.05 -3.99
CA CYS A 513 -11.90 11.84 -3.29
C CYS A 513 -12.57 13.15 -2.83
N LEU A 514 -11.80 14.16 -2.45
CA LEU A 514 -12.34 15.48 -2.05
C LEU A 514 -13.05 16.21 -3.19
N LEU A 515 -12.50 16.17 -4.40
CA LEU A 515 -13.13 16.77 -5.60
C LEU A 515 -14.41 16.03 -6.04
N SER A 516 -14.56 14.77 -5.66
CA SER A 516 -15.72 13.94 -6.00
C SER A 516 -16.97 14.21 -5.15
N CYS A 517 -16.85 15.04 -4.12
CA CYS A 517 -17.98 15.42 -3.26
C CYS A 517 -18.92 16.43 -3.92
N ASP A 518 -18.54 17.00 -5.07
CA ASP A 518 -19.40 17.86 -5.86
C ASP A 518 -20.31 17.03 -6.79
N ARG A 519 -21.60 16.94 -6.43
CA ARG A 519 -22.60 16.09 -7.10
C ARG A 519 -22.92 16.52 -8.53
N ASN A 520 -22.51 17.71 -8.94
CA ASN A 520 -22.77 18.24 -10.28
C ASN A 520 -21.63 17.95 -11.29
N ASN A 521 -20.57 17.25 -10.88
CA ASN A 521 -19.37 17.08 -11.69
C ASN A 521 -19.21 15.66 -12.28
N THR A 522 -19.58 15.50 -13.54
CA THR A 522 -19.48 14.23 -14.32
C THR A 522 -18.03 13.81 -14.61
N THR A 523 -17.09 14.75 -14.58
CA THR A 523 -15.66 14.52 -14.81
C THR A 523 -14.98 13.92 -13.57
N GLY A 524 -15.36 14.39 -12.37
CA GLY A 524 -14.91 13.80 -11.09
C GLY A 524 -15.31 12.32 -10.93
N GLN A 525 -16.49 11.94 -11.43
CA GLN A 525 -16.94 10.55 -11.50
C GLN A 525 -16.10 9.71 -12.47
N SER A 526 -15.70 10.28 -13.60
CA SER A 526 -14.89 9.59 -14.62
C SER A 526 -13.46 9.35 -14.16
N THR A 527 -12.84 10.29 -13.44
CA THR A 527 -11.51 10.13 -12.84
C THR A 527 -11.51 9.11 -11.71
N LEU A 528 -12.54 9.08 -10.86
CA LEU A 528 -12.72 8.01 -9.88
C LEU A 528 -12.88 6.65 -10.54
N LYS A 529 -13.64 6.57 -11.62
CA LYS A 529 -13.77 5.36 -12.41
C LYS A 529 -12.42 4.92 -12.97
N LEU A 530 -11.58 5.84 -13.43
CA LEU A 530 -10.26 5.55 -14.01
C LEU A 530 -9.23 5.13 -12.95
N VAL A 531 -9.21 5.78 -11.79
CA VAL A 531 -8.35 5.44 -10.63
C VAL A 531 -8.74 4.10 -10.04
N ALA A 532 -10.03 3.89 -9.78
CA ALA A 532 -10.52 2.61 -9.32
C ALA A 532 -10.36 1.51 -10.38
N THR A 533 -10.52 1.82 -11.68
CA THR A 533 -10.19 0.88 -12.77
C THR A 533 -8.71 0.54 -12.77
N HIS A 534 -7.80 1.49 -12.55
CA HIS A 534 -6.36 1.23 -12.44
C HIS A 534 -6.01 0.38 -11.21
N LEU A 535 -6.63 0.67 -10.06
CA LEU A 535 -6.46 -0.11 -8.83
C LEU A 535 -7.08 -1.51 -8.93
N ILE A 536 -8.19 -1.67 -9.68
CA ILE A 536 -8.80 -2.97 -10.03
C ILE A 536 -7.91 -3.74 -11.02
N ILE A 537 -7.44 -3.09 -12.09
CA ILE A 537 -6.61 -3.69 -13.15
C ILE A 537 -5.27 -4.16 -12.58
N ASN A 538 -4.67 -3.41 -11.66
CA ASN A 538 -3.44 -3.79 -10.97
C ASN A 538 -3.68 -4.75 -9.78
N GLY A 539 -4.91 -5.25 -9.62
CA GLY A 539 -5.27 -6.20 -8.59
C GLY A 539 -5.06 -5.70 -7.17
N LYS A 540 -5.03 -4.39 -6.90
CA LYS A 540 -4.80 -3.84 -5.55
C LYS A 540 -6.07 -3.82 -4.68
N LEU A 541 -7.26 -3.85 -5.27
CA LEU A 541 -8.53 -3.72 -4.52
C LEU A 541 -9.23 -5.04 -4.20
N ASN A 542 -9.24 -6.01 -5.11
CA ASN A 542 -10.01 -7.24 -4.91
C ASN A 542 -9.09 -8.42 -4.64
N GLY A 543 -9.41 -9.16 -3.59
CA GLY A 543 -8.74 -10.38 -3.16
C GLY A 543 -9.63 -11.60 -3.29
N THR A 544 -9.02 -12.77 -3.15
CA THR A 544 -9.76 -14.03 -3.07
C THR A 544 -9.20 -14.91 -1.97
N PHE A 545 -10.06 -15.66 -1.29
CA PHE A 545 -9.64 -16.70 -0.36
C PHE A 545 -10.50 -17.95 -0.52
N LEU A 546 -9.93 -19.11 -0.25
CA LEU A 546 -10.65 -20.38 -0.24
C LEU A 546 -11.16 -20.68 1.16
N HIS A 547 -12.30 -21.35 1.27
CA HIS A 547 -12.79 -21.95 2.52
C HIS A 547 -13.15 -23.41 2.26
N VAL A 548 -12.47 -24.29 2.99
CA VAL A 548 -12.64 -25.74 2.98
C VAL A 548 -12.77 -26.25 4.42
N THR A 549 -13.55 -27.31 4.62
CA THR A 549 -13.86 -27.82 5.95
C THR A 549 -14.27 -29.28 5.91
N ASP A 550 -14.19 -29.96 7.05
CA ASP A 550 -14.81 -31.27 7.29
C ASP A 550 -14.38 -32.29 6.21
N PHE A 551 -13.07 -32.53 6.14
CA PHE A 551 -12.48 -33.52 5.25
C PHE A 551 -12.88 -34.94 5.65
N HIS A 552 -12.87 -35.22 6.95
CA HIS A 552 -13.08 -36.54 7.56
C HIS A 552 -12.43 -37.67 6.75
N TRP A 553 -11.13 -37.85 6.90
CA TRP A 553 -10.42 -38.89 6.18
C TRP A 553 -10.69 -40.26 6.80
N ASP A 554 -11.40 -41.11 6.05
CA ASP A 554 -11.55 -42.53 6.35
C ASP A 554 -10.40 -43.35 5.75
N PHE A 555 -9.38 -43.63 6.57
CA PHE A 555 -8.27 -44.50 6.21
C PHE A 555 -8.64 -45.99 6.14
N SER A 556 -9.87 -46.36 6.51
CA SER A 556 -10.41 -47.72 6.50
C SER A 556 -11.42 -47.98 5.38
N TYR A 557 -11.73 -46.97 4.56
CA TYR A 557 -12.66 -47.03 3.44
C TYR A 557 -12.31 -48.17 2.47
N ASN A 558 -13.33 -48.92 2.02
CA ASN A 558 -13.18 -50.11 1.19
C ASN A 558 -12.34 -51.20 1.88
N GLY A 559 -12.57 -51.37 3.18
CA GLY A 559 -11.83 -52.28 4.03
C GLY A 559 -12.64 -52.67 5.25
N SER A 560 -12.39 -52.00 6.37
CA SER A 560 -13.17 -52.21 7.60
C SER A 560 -14.36 -51.27 7.72
N ASP A 561 -14.41 -50.22 6.89
CA ASP A 561 -15.54 -49.28 6.76
C ASP A 561 -15.99 -48.68 8.10
N TRP A 562 -15.02 -48.25 8.90
CA TRP A 562 -15.25 -47.81 10.28
C TRP A 562 -16.11 -46.55 10.40
N SER A 563 -16.23 -45.77 9.32
CA SER A 563 -17.10 -44.58 9.26
C SER A 563 -18.49 -44.82 8.66
N CYS A 564 -18.66 -45.94 7.94
CA CYS A 564 -19.83 -46.16 7.10
C CYS A 564 -21.05 -46.50 7.96
N ASN A 565 -22.10 -45.68 7.87
CA ASN A 565 -23.32 -45.82 8.67
C ASN A 565 -24.47 -46.56 7.96
N GLY A 566 -24.19 -47.14 6.80
CA GLY A 566 -25.09 -47.97 6.02
C GLY A 566 -24.33 -49.04 5.27
N ASP A 567 -25.07 -49.98 4.69
CA ASP A 567 -24.49 -51.04 3.88
C ASP A 567 -23.99 -50.43 2.55
N VAL A 568 -22.72 -50.66 2.23
CA VAL A 568 -22.09 -50.23 0.98
C VAL A 568 -21.66 -51.47 0.20
N ASP A 569 -22.44 -51.80 -0.83
CA ASP A 569 -22.21 -52.99 -1.65
C ASP A 569 -21.05 -52.80 -2.66
N MET A 570 -20.86 -51.57 -3.15
CA MET A 570 -19.82 -51.22 -4.12
C MET A 570 -19.26 -49.83 -3.82
N HIS A 571 -18.03 -49.79 -3.29
CA HIS A 571 -17.33 -48.55 -2.99
C HIS A 571 -16.93 -47.79 -4.26
N GLY A 572 -17.29 -46.51 -4.31
CA GLY A 572 -16.82 -45.58 -5.33
C GLY A 572 -15.36 -45.17 -5.09
N ILE A 573 -14.65 -44.79 -6.15
CA ILE A 573 -13.27 -44.30 -6.03
C ILE A 573 -13.22 -43.01 -5.21
N TYR A 574 -14.23 -42.16 -5.36
CA TYR A 574 -14.31 -40.86 -4.69
C TYR A 574 -15.21 -40.87 -3.45
N GLY A 575 -15.65 -42.05 -2.99
CA GLY A 575 -16.46 -42.19 -1.77
C GLY A 575 -17.88 -42.68 -2.03
N ASP A 576 -18.63 -42.80 -0.93
CA ASP A 576 -20.04 -43.17 -0.88
C ASP A 576 -20.76 -42.27 0.12
N TYR A 577 -22.04 -41.94 -0.10
CA TYR A 577 -22.80 -41.07 0.82
C TYR A 577 -22.96 -41.65 2.23
N TRP A 578 -22.75 -42.94 2.43
CA TRP A 578 -22.79 -43.57 3.76
C TRP A 578 -21.50 -43.46 4.54
N CYS A 579 -20.39 -43.11 3.90
CA CYS A 579 -19.05 -43.17 4.46
C CYS A 579 -18.39 -41.80 4.45
N ASP A 580 -17.35 -41.67 5.26
CA ASP A 580 -16.43 -40.56 5.18
C ASP A 580 -15.48 -40.63 3.98
N SER A 581 -14.72 -39.57 3.75
CA SER A 581 -13.93 -39.38 2.54
C SER A 581 -12.79 -40.39 2.42
N PRO A 582 -12.65 -41.10 1.28
CA PRO A 582 -11.40 -41.74 0.93
C PRO A 582 -10.32 -40.70 0.61
N TRP A 583 -9.05 -41.10 0.62
CA TRP A 583 -7.92 -40.20 0.34
C TRP A 583 -8.00 -39.59 -1.06
N GLU A 584 -8.50 -40.36 -2.04
CA GLU A 584 -8.69 -39.95 -3.42
C GLU A 584 -9.63 -38.75 -3.56
N LEU A 585 -10.70 -38.69 -2.76
CA LEU A 585 -11.60 -37.53 -2.74
C LEU A 585 -10.90 -36.28 -2.20
N ILE A 586 -10.17 -36.44 -1.09
CA ILE A 586 -9.45 -35.35 -0.42
C ILE A 586 -8.37 -34.76 -1.34
N VAL A 587 -7.57 -35.60 -2.00
CA VAL A 587 -6.57 -35.13 -2.96
C VAL A 587 -7.25 -34.38 -4.10
N SER A 588 -8.33 -34.94 -4.66
CA SER A 588 -9.06 -34.30 -5.76
C SER A 588 -9.66 -32.95 -5.37
N SER A 589 -10.09 -32.76 -4.12
CA SER A 589 -10.66 -31.49 -3.66
C SER A 589 -9.59 -30.40 -3.55
N VAL A 590 -8.40 -30.75 -3.04
CA VAL A 590 -7.25 -29.82 -2.96
C VAL A 590 -6.72 -29.48 -4.36
N GLU A 591 -6.68 -30.43 -5.29
CA GLU A 591 -6.36 -30.17 -6.69
C GLU A 591 -7.39 -29.24 -7.35
N ALA A 592 -8.68 -29.46 -7.10
CA ALA A 592 -9.76 -28.61 -7.61
C ALA A 592 -9.70 -27.19 -7.04
N MET A 593 -9.41 -27.05 -5.74
CA MET A 593 -9.13 -25.76 -5.10
C MET A 593 -8.02 -25.01 -5.82
N LYS A 594 -6.90 -25.69 -6.13
CA LYS A 594 -5.75 -25.11 -6.84
C LYS A 594 -6.10 -24.72 -8.28
N ASN A 595 -6.94 -25.50 -8.95
CA ASN A 595 -7.44 -25.17 -10.28
C ASN A 595 -8.42 -23.98 -10.27
N ALA A 596 -9.24 -23.84 -9.22
CA ALA A 596 -10.17 -22.73 -9.07
C ALA A 596 -9.45 -21.40 -8.82
N THR A 597 -8.42 -21.41 -7.97
CA THR A 597 -7.52 -20.27 -7.78
C THR A 597 -6.12 -20.76 -7.39
N PRO A 598 -5.10 -20.64 -8.26
CA PRO A 598 -3.75 -21.11 -7.95
C PRO A 598 -3.04 -20.30 -6.86
N SER A 599 -3.45 -19.04 -6.66
CA SER A 599 -2.80 -18.08 -5.77
C SER A 599 -3.82 -17.23 -4.99
N PRO A 600 -4.65 -17.86 -4.13
CA PRO A 600 -5.51 -17.11 -3.22
C PRO A 600 -4.67 -16.35 -2.20
N ASP A 601 -5.26 -15.32 -1.60
CA ASP A 601 -4.61 -14.51 -0.58
C ASP A 601 -4.36 -15.30 0.71
N PHE A 602 -5.29 -16.19 1.03
CA PHE A 602 -5.21 -17.16 2.12
C PHE A 602 -6.25 -18.28 1.94
N ILE A 603 -6.21 -19.28 2.82
CA ILE A 603 -7.18 -20.38 2.91
C ILE A 603 -7.73 -20.44 4.34
N PHE A 604 -9.03 -20.52 4.51
CA PHE A 604 -9.65 -21.00 5.74
C PHE A 604 -9.79 -22.52 5.68
N TRP A 605 -9.23 -23.19 6.68
CA TRP A 605 -9.46 -24.62 6.92
C TRP A 605 -10.10 -24.79 8.30
N THR A 606 -11.43 -24.97 8.34
CA THR A 606 -12.17 -24.97 9.61
C THR A 606 -12.26 -26.32 10.30
N GLY A 607 -11.29 -27.22 10.11
CA GLY A 607 -11.13 -28.44 10.91
C GLY A 607 -11.91 -29.66 10.44
N ASP A 608 -11.99 -30.66 11.32
CA ASP A 608 -12.62 -31.97 11.12
C ASP A 608 -11.97 -32.83 10.04
N SER A 609 -10.81 -33.36 10.42
CA SER A 609 -9.91 -34.19 9.62
C SER A 609 -10.18 -35.67 9.75
N ILE A 610 -10.86 -36.08 10.83
CA ILE A 610 -10.85 -37.45 11.33
C ILE A 610 -12.23 -38.07 11.15
N LEU A 611 -12.27 -39.30 10.63
CA LEU A 611 -13.51 -40.04 10.38
C LEU A 611 -14.44 -40.19 11.61
N HIS A 612 -15.72 -40.37 11.33
CA HIS A 612 -16.78 -40.68 12.28
C HIS A 612 -16.73 -42.15 12.71
N THR A 613 -15.95 -42.47 13.73
CA THR A 613 -15.93 -43.82 14.30
C THR A 613 -15.90 -43.80 15.83
N GLY A 614 -16.06 -44.98 16.46
CA GLY A 614 -15.94 -45.12 17.91
C GLY A 614 -14.50 -44.89 18.38
N ASP A 615 -14.34 -44.35 19.59
CA ASP A 615 -13.03 -44.05 20.18
C ASP A 615 -12.13 -45.30 20.29
N GLU A 616 -12.70 -46.51 20.31
CA GLU A 616 -11.98 -47.78 20.29
C GLU A 616 -11.13 -48.00 19.02
N ASN A 617 -11.49 -47.33 17.93
CA ASN A 617 -10.80 -47.40 16.64
C ASN A 617 -9.79 -46.25 16.44
N LEU A 618 -9.73 -45.31 17.39
CA LEU A 618 -8.89 -44.12 17.32
C LEU A 618 -7.84 -44.10 18.43
N SER A 619 -6.83 -43.26 18.24
CA SER A 619 -5.83 -42.96 19.25
C SER A 619 -5.24 -41.58 18.99
N LEU A 620 -4.62 -40.99 20.01
CA LEU A 620 -3.94 -39.70 19.87
C LEU A 620 -2.87 -39.73 18.76
N ASP A 621 -2.09 -40.80 18.66
CA ASP A 621 -1.07 -40.95 17.62
C ASP A 621 -1.69 -41.00 16.22
N LYS A 622 -2.86 -41.64 16.08
CA LYS A 622 -3.59 -41.70 14.81
C LYS A 622 -4.14 -40.33 14.42
N ASN A 623 -4.71 -39.59 15.36
CA ASN A 623 -5.19 -38.23 15.11
C ASN A 623 -4.06 -37.31 14.66
N GLU A 624 -2.90 -37.37 15.33
CA GLU A 624 -1.69 -36.61 14.93
C GLU A 624 -1.22 -36.97 13.50
N GLU A 625 -1.27 -38.25 13.12
CA GLU A 625 -0.92 -38.72 11.77
C GLU A 625 -1.84 -38.14 10.70
N LEU A 626 -3.16 -38.24 10.89
CA LEU A 626 -4.15 -37.78 9.91
C LEU A 626 -4.07 -36.25 9.71
N LEU A 627 -4.00 -35.50 10.80
CA LEU A 627 -3.84 -34.04 10.77
C LEU A 627 -2.56 -33.62 10.06
N LYS A 628 -1.45 -34.33 10.31
CA LYS A 628 -0.16 -34.07 9.66
C LYS A 628 -0.25 -34.29 8.15
N ASN A 629 -0.89 -35.37 7.70
CA ASN A 629 -1.00 -35.69 6.28
C ASN A 629 -1.85 -34.66 5.52
N LEU A 630 -2.99 -34.25 6.07
CA LEU A 630 -3.80 -33.16 5.49
C LEU A 630 -3.05 -31.83 5.47
N THR A 631 -2.37 -31.49 6.57
CA THR A 631 -1.52 -30.30 6.63
C THR A 631 -0.44 -30.34 5.55
N HIS A 632 0.19 -31.49 5.33
CA HIS A 632 1.20 -31.66 4.29
C HIS A 632 0.62 -31.49 2.89
N LEU A 633 -0.53 -32.11 2.62
CA LEU A 633 -1.21 -32.00 1.32
C LEU A 633 -1.51 -30.53 0.97
N LEU A 634 -2.04 -29.76 1.92
CA LEU A 634 -2.29 -28.32 1.72
C LEU A 634 -0.99 -27.53 1.49
N LYS A 635 0.06 -27.78 2.29
CA LYS A 635 1.37 -27.12 2.11
C LYS A 635 2.04 -27.47 0.78
N GLU A 636 1.89 -28.70 0.31
CA GLU A 636 2.44 -29.13 -0.98
C GLU A 636 1.74 -28.42 -2.15
N HIS A 637 0.42 -28.31 -2.10
CA HIS A 637 -0.35 -27.69 -3.17
C HIS A 637 -0.28 -26.16 -3.13
N PHE A 638 -0.15 -25.57 -1.93
CA PHE A 638 -0.15 -24.13 -1.67
C PHE A 638 1.02 -23.69 -0.78
N PRO A 639 2.28 -23.80 -1.24
CA PRO A 639 3.46 -23.58 -0.40
C PRO A 639 3.64 -22.15 0.11
N ASN A 640 3.11 -21.15 -0.61
CA ASN A 640 3.27 -19.73 -0.30
C ASN A 640 1.96 -19.06 0.13
N VAL A 641 0.92 -19.84 0.43
CA VAL A 641 -0.39 -19.32 0.81
C VAL A 641 -0.60 -19.54 2.31
N PRO A 642 -0.85 -18.48 3.10
CA PRO A 642 -1.24 -18.61 4.50
C PRO A 642 -2.53 -19.42 4.62
N THR A 643 -2.52 -20.44 5.49
CA THR A 643 -3.74 -21.21 5.82
C THR A 643 -4.12 -20.94 7.27
N TYR A 644 -5.27 -20.30 7.48
CA TYR A 644 -5.82 -20.05 8.80
C TYR A 644 -6.69 -21.24 9.20
N ALA A 645 -6.09 -22.15 9.96
CA ALA A 645 -6.67 -23.43 10.33
C ALA A 645 -7.22 -23.42 11.76
N THR A 646 -8.38 -24.05 11.97
CA THR A 646 -8.93 -24.35 13.30
C THR A 646 -9.14 -25.84 13.45
N PHE A 647 -9.14 -26.34 14.68
CA PHE A 647 -9.57 -27.71 14.94
C PHE A 647 -11.09 -27.82 14.83
N GLY A 648 -11.56 -28.98 14.37
CA GLY A 648 -12.93 -29.43 14.55
C GLY A 648 -13.08 -30.43 15.68
N ASN A 649 -14.32 -30.78 16.04
CA ASN A 649 -14.57 -31.60 17.22
C ASN A 649 -14.04 -33.03 17.09
N HIS A 650 -13.91 -33.56 15.87
CA HIS A 650 -13.34 -34.88 15.60
C HIS A 650 -11.81 -34.90 15.69
N ASP A 651 -11.15 -33.74 15.66
CA ASP A 651 -9.68 -33.67 15.61
C ASP A 651 -8.99 -34.06 16.93
N TYR A 652 -9.73 -34.24 18.03
CA TYR A 652 -9.19 -34.61 19.34
C TYR A 652 -9.46 -36.07 19.72
N TYR A 653 -8.63 -36.61 20.62
CA TYR A 653 -8.82 -37.93 21.20
C TYR A 653 -8.84 -37.85 22.75
N PRO A 654 -9.89 -38.38 23.41
CA PRO A 654 -11.14 -38.92 22.84
C PRO A 654 -11.96 -37.85 22.10
N ASN A 655 -12.85 -38.29 21.20
CA ASN A 655 -13.59 -37.40 20.30
C ASN A 655 -14.41 -36.33 21.06
N GLY A 656 -14.28 -35.07 20.62
CA GLY A 656 -15.05 -33.95 21.14
C GLY A 656 -14.69 -33.52 22.56
N GLN A 657 -13.62 -34.06 23.16
CA GLN A 657 -13.21 -33.76 24.54
C GLN A 657 -11.99 -32.83 24.58
N PHE A 658 -12.16 -31.56 24.16
CA PHE A 658 -11.04 -30.61 24.05
C PHE A 658 -10.68 -30.01 25.43
N PRO A 659 -9.43 -30.16 25.91
CA PRO A 659 -9.02 -29.59 27.19
C PRO A 659 -8.80 -28.06 27.08
N PRO A 660 -9.20 -27.28 28.09
CA PRO A 660 -8.97 -25.83 28.14
C PRO A 660 -7.56 -25.47 28.66
N HIS A 661 -6.56 -26.27 28.32
CA HIS A 661 -5.16 -26.09 28.71
C HIS A 661 -4.21 -26.80 27.74
N ASN A 662 -2.92 -26.50 27.88
CA ASN A 662 -1.88 -27.09 27.05
C ASN A 662 -1.84 -28.61 27.15
N ASN A 663 -1.74 -29.27 25.99
CA ASN A 663 -1.70 -30.71 25.86
C ASN A 663 -0.83 -31.12 24.66
N ARG A 664 -0.59 -32.44 24.54
CA ARG A 664 0.26 -33.00 23.50
C ARG A 664 -0.19 -32.63 22.08
N LEU A 665 -1.48 -32.75 21.77
CA LEU A 665 -1.99 -32.48 20.41
C LEU A 665 -1.82 -31.02 20.02
N TYR A 666 -2.14 -30.07 20.91
CA TYR A 666 -1.93 -28.65 20.62
C TYR A 666 -0.45 -28.36 20.36
N ASN A 667 0.44 -28.99 21.15
CA ASN A 667 1.87 -28.81 20.97
C ASN A 667 2.40 -29.39 19.66
N THR A 668 1.94 -30.57 19.24
CA THR A 668 2.37 -31.22 18.00
C THR A 668 1.79 -30.51 16.79
N THR A 669 0.50 -30.15 16.79
CA THR A 669 -0.13 -29.37 15.71
C THR A 669 0.51 -28.00 15.54
N TYR A 670 0.83 -27.29 16.63
CA TYR A 670 1.55 -26.02 16.53
C TYR A 670 2.87 -26.16 15.75
N MET A 671 3.62 -27.25 15.94
CA MET A 671 4.88 -27.45 15.21
C MET A 671 4.67 -27.56 13.69
N TYR A 672 3.52 -28.06 13.25
CA TYR A 672 3.15 -28.13 11.84
C TYR A 672 2.56 -26.82 11.31
N TRP A 673 1.82 -26.09 12.14
CA TRP A 673 1.10 -24.86 11.77
C TRP A 673 1.83 -23.56 12.13
N LYS A 674 3.01 -23.63 12.76
CA LYS A 674 3.77 -22.46 13.23
C LYS A 674 3.98 -21.41 12.13
N ASP A 675 4.21 -21.81 10.88
CA ASP A 675 4.46 -20.88 9.77
C ASP A 675 3.17 -20.13 9.35
N TRP A 676 2.00 -20.68 9.70
CA TRP A 676 0.70 -20.09 9.46
C TRP A 676 0.22 -19.21 10.62
N ILE A 677 0.65 -19.55 11.84
CA ILE A 677 0.26 -18.86 13.08
C ILE A 677 1.23 -17.71 13.41
N ASN A 678 2.52 -17.95 13.23
CA ASN A 678 3.60 -17.05 13.60
C ASN A 678 4.43 -16.61 12.39
N LYS A 679 4.28 -15.34 12.00
CA LYS A 679 5.35 -14.65 11.27
C LYS A 679 6.50 -14.48 12.27
N ALA A 680 7.72 -14.88 11.88
CA ALA A 680 8.86 -15.08 12.79
C ALA A 680 8.96 -14.03 13.93
N GLY A 681 8.78 -14.47 15.18
CA GLY A 681 9.05 -13.66 16.39
C GLY A 681 7.86 -13.34 17.30
N ASP A 682 6.63 -13.74 16.99
CA ASP A 682 5.45 -13.48 17.84
C ASP A 682 5.24 -14.60 18.90
N ALA A 683 5.87 -14.43 20.07
CA ALA A 683 5.77 -15.40 21.17
C ALA A 683 4.35 -15.48 21.77
N GLU A 684 3.49 -14.48 21.57
CA GLU A 684 2.17 -14.40 22.19
C GLU A 684 1.18 -15.38 21.53
N GLN A 685 1.19 -15.48 20.20
CA GLN A 685 0.28 -16.42 19.51
C GLN A 685 0.68 -17.88 19.72
N GLU A 686 1.96 -18.17 19.94
CA GLU A 686 2.40 -19.50 20.38
C GLU A 686 1.78 -19.87 21.72
N GLU A 687 1.81 -18.96 22.69
CA GLU A 687 1.25 -19.17 24.01
C GLU A 687 -0.26 -19.42 23.94
N HIS A 688 -1.00 -18.59 23.20
CA HIS A 688 -2.45 -18.75 23.02
C HIS A 688 -2.81 -20.07 22.32
N PHE A 689 -2.10 -20.41 21.24
CA PHE A 689 -2.37 -21.66 20.53
C PHE A 689 -2.06 -22.87 21.42
N ARG A 690 -0.93 -22.88 22.12
CA ARG A 690 -0.61 -23.97 23.05
C ARG A 690 -1.56 -24.01 24.23
N LYS A 691 -2.11 -22.89 24.70
CA LYS A 691 -3.04 -22.83 25.83
C LYS A 691 -4.42 -23.36 25.49
N GLY A 692 -4.98 -23.00 24.34
CA GLY A 692 -6.38 -23.28 24.01
C GLY A 692 -6.67 -23.50 22.53
N ALA A 693 -5.65 -23.60 21.67
CA ALA A 693 -5.74 -23.74 20.22
C ALA A 693 -6.54 -22.64 19.52
N TYR A 694 -6.50 -21.43 20.07
CA TYR A 694 -7.01 -20.21 19.45
C TYR A 694 -5.85 -19.23 19.24
N TYR A 695 -5.95 -18.38 18.24
CA TYR A 695 -4.90 -17.41 17.90
C TYR A 695 -5.44 -16.30 16.99
N THR A 696 -4.64 -15.25 16.82
CA THR A 696 -4.95 -14.17 15.89
C THR A 696 -3.73 -13.75 15.07
N ILE A 697 -3.97 -13.28 13.84
CA ILE A 697 -2.91 -12.84 12.93
C ILE A 697 -3.42 -11.75 11.99
N LYS A 698 -2.54 -10.84 11.56
CA LYS A 698 -2.83 -9.93 10.43
C LYS A 698 -2.48 -10.61 9.12
N ASP A 699 -3.43 -10.64 8.20
CA ASP A 699 -3.18 -11.02 6.82
C ASP A 699 -2.22 -10.02 6.15
N LYS A 700 -1.86 -10.28 4.89
CA LYS A 700 -0.96 -9.40 4.13
C LYS A 700 -1.56 -8.01 3.82
N ASN A 701 -2.87 -7.84 3.96
CA ASN A 701 -3.60 -6.61 3.68
C ASN A 701 -3.93 -5.83 4.97
N GLY A 702 -3.52 -6.32 6.14
CA GLY A 702 -3.78 -5.68 7.43
C GLY A 702 -5.11 -6.09 8.08
N MET A 703 -5.87 -7.01 7.47
CA MET A 703 -7.10 -7.55 8.04
C MET A 703 -6.77 -8.54 9.17
N ARG A 704 -7.52 -8.43 10.26
CA ARG A 704 -7.39 -9.24 11.45
C ARG A 704 -8.13 -10.56 11.29
N ILE A 705 -7.42 -11.67 11.42
CA ILE A 705 -8.02 -13.00 11.52
C ILE A 705 -8.09 -13.41 12.98
N VAL A 706 -9.28 -13.78 13.45
CA VAL A 706 -9.51 -14.33 14.79
C VAL A 706 -9.94 -15.79 14.62
N ALA A 707 -9.01 -16.71 14.88
CA ALA A 707 -9.21 -18.15 14.76
C ALA A 707 -9.51 -18.75 16.14
N LEU A 708 -10.72 -19.31 16.28
CA LEU A 708 -11.29 -19.75 17.54
C LEU A 708 -11.30 -21.27 17.65
N ASN A 709 -11.08 -21.77 18.87
CA ASN A 709 -11.40 -23.13 19.24
C ASN A 709 -12.81 -23.17 19.84
N THR A 710 -13.82 -23.24 18.98
CA THR A 710 -15.22 -23.31 19.41
C THR A 710 -15.64 -24.70 19.89
N ASN A 711 -14.78 -25.71 19.75
CA ASN A 711 -15.02 -27.05 20.32
C ASN A 711 -15.10 -27.00 21.85
N LEU A 712 -14.38 -26.07 22.49
CA LEU A 712 -14.48 -25.80 23.93
C LEU A 712 -15.89 -25.40 24.38
N TYR A 713 -16.76 -25.00 23.45
CA TYR A 713 -18.14 -24.61 23.74
C TYR A 713 -19.15 -25.72 23.42
N TYR A 714 -18.71 -26.80 22.79
CA TYR A 714 -19.55 -27.85 22.24
C TYR A 714 -20.26 -28.66 23.34
N THR A 715 -21.53 -28.99 23.14
CA THR A 715 -22.35 -29.70 24.14
C THR A 715 -21.93 -31.15 24.34
N SER A 716 -21.23 -31.75 23.38
CA SER A 716 -20.63 -33.08 23.54
C SER A 716 -19.32 -33.05 24.32
N ASP A 717 -18.67 -31.88 24.42
CA ASP A 717 -17.52 -31.70 25.31
C ASP A 717 -18.00 -31.70 26.77
N LYS A 718 -17.57 -32.71 27.52
CA LYS A 718 -17.92 -32.86 28.94
C LYS A 718 -16.88 -32.23 29.85
N ILE A 719 -15.70 -31.89 29.34
CA ILE A 719 -14.61 -31.26 30.09
C ILE A 719 -14.98 -29.83 30.43
N THR A 720 -15.48 -29.07 29.45
CA THR A 720 -15.67 -27.62 29.60
C THR A 720 -17.04 -27.23 30.12
N LYS A 721 -18.03 -28.13 30.19
CA LYS A 721 -19.44 -27.86 30.53
C LYS A 721 -19.69 -26.83 31.65
N ASN A 722 -18.89 -26.84 32.70
CA ASN A 722 -19.07 -26.00 33.90
C ASN A 722 -18.11 -24.81 33.97
N TYR A 723 -17.29 -24.56 32.94
CA TYR A 723 -16.41 -23.39 32.89
C TYR A 723 -17.22 -22.16 32.52
N THR A 724 -16.84 -20.99 33.02
CA THR A 724 -17.42 -19.72 32.57
C THR A 724 -16.74 -19.21 31.30
N ASP A 725 -15.42 -19.38 31.21
CA ASP A 725 -14.60 -19.02 30.05
C ASP A 725 -13.46 -20.04 29.89
N PRO A 726 -13.68 -21.16 29.17
CA PRO A 726 -12.66 -22.18 28.99
C PRO A 726 -11.44 -21.61 28.25
N ALA A 727 -10.25 -21.82 28.82
CA ALA A 727 -8.95 -21.28 28.39
C ALA A 727 -8.83 -19.74 28.40
N GLY A 728 -9.84 -19.00 28.91
CA GLY A 728 -9.86 -17.53 28.85
C GLY A 728 -10.08 -16.99 27.44
N GLN A 729 -10.72 -17.77 26.56
CA GLN A 729 -10.87 -17.45 25.14
C GLN A 729 -11.86 -16.31 24.91
N PHE A 730 -12.93 -16.17 25.70
CA PHE A 730 -13.85 -15.04 25.55
C PHE A 730 -13.22 -13.71 25.98
N GLU A 731 -12.52 -13.69 27.12
CA GLU A 731 -11.76 -12.51 27.56
C GLU A 731 -10.71 -12.12 26.52
N TRP A 732 -9.95 -13.10 26.02
CA TRP A 732 -8.98 -12.88 24.95
C TRP A 732 -9.63 -12.36 23.65
N MET A 733 -10.76 -12.92 23.24
CA MET A 733 -11.48 -12.51 22.03
C MET A 733 -11.97 -11.07 22.14
N GLU A 734 -12.58 -10.68 23.27
CA GLU A 734 -13.01 -9.29 23.50
C GLU A 734 -11.83 -8.33 23.49
N ASN A 735 -10.72 -8.68 24.15
CA ASN A 735 -9.52 -7.84 24.14
C ASN A 735 -8.94 -7.68 22.73
N THR A 736 -8.88 -8.76 21.96
CA THR A 736 -8.40 -8.75 20.57
C THR A 736 -9.30 -7.90 19.67
N LEU A 737 -10.63 -8.04 19.79
CA LEU A 737 -11.59 -7.25 19.03
C LEU A 737 -11.56 -5.77 19.44
N ASN A 738 -11.38 -5.48 20.72
CA ASN A 738 -11.25 -4.11 21.21
C ASN A 738 -9.98 -3.44 20.71
N GLN A 739 -8.84 -4.14 20.74
CA GLN A 739 -7.59 -3.65 20.13
C GLN A 739 -7.75 -3.43 18.63
N SER A 740 -8.41 -4.36 17.94
CA SER A 740 -8.71 -4.23 16.51
C SER A 740 -9.54 -2.98 16.22
N ARG A 741 -10.57 -2.71 17.03
CA ARG A 741 -11.36 -1.48 16.92
C ARG A 741 -10.53 -0.22 17.14
N ILE A 742 -9.68 -0.20 18.16
CA ILE A 742 -8.79 0.94 18.46
C ILE A 742 -7.81 1.21 17.31
N ASN A 743 -7.35 0.14 16.66
CA ASN A 743 -6.40 0.20 15.54
C ASN A 743 -7.07 0.37 14.17
N ASP A 744 -8.40 0.54 14.12
CA ASP A 744 -9.19 0.61 12.87
C ASP A 744 -9.00 -0.62 11.95
N GLU A 745 -8.85 -1.80 12.55
CA GLU A 745 -8.71 -3.08 11.85
C GLU A 745 -10.08 -3.70 11.57
N LYS A 746 -10.23 -4.25 10.36
CA LYS A 746 -11.37 -5.12 10.00
C LYS A 746 -11.08 -6.56 10.39
N VAL A 747 -12.11 -7.28 10.82
CA VAL A 747 -11.98 -8.60 11.45
C VAL A 747 -12.76 -9.69 10.71
N LEU A 748 -12.09 -10.78 10.38
CA LEU A 748 -12.70 -12.06 10.05
C LEU A 748 -12.62 -13.00 11.25
N VAL A 749 -13.74 -13.62 11.59
CA VAL A 749 -13.81 -14.63 12.66
C VAL A 749 -13.98 -16.00 12.04
N THR A 750 -13.17 -16.96 12.46
CA THR A 750 -13.25 -18.34 11.97
C THR A 750 -13.25 -19.32 13.14
N GLY A 751 -13.96 -20.42 13.00
CA GLY A 751 -14.06 -21.50 13.99
C GLY A 751 -14.73 -22.72 13.36
N HIS A 752 -14.85 -23.81 14.11
CA HIS A 752 -15.46 -25.03 13.60
C HIS A 752 -16.95 -25.13 13.95
N VAL A 753 -17.27 -25.40 15.23
CA VAL A 753 -18.64 -25.50 15.73
C VAL A 753 -19.31 -24.12 15.71
N PRO A 754 -20.42 -23.92 14.97
CA PRO A 754 -21.05 -22.60 14.84
C PRO A 754 -22.00 -22.27 16.00
N PRO A 755 -22.18 -20.97 16.33
CA PRO A 755 -23.20 -20.53 17.27
C PRO A 755 -24.59 -20.60 16.65
N GLY A 756 -25.63 -20.82 17.46
CA GLY A 756 -27.02 -20.93 17.03
C GLY A 756 -27.55 -22.37 17.11
N PHE A 757 -28.45 -22.70 16.18
CA PHE A 757 -29.17 -23.98 16.11
C PHE A 757 -28.98 -24.62 14.75
N GLU A 758 -28.86 -25.93 14.68
CA GLU A 758 -29.02 -26.67 13.43
C GLU A 758 -30.51 -26.79 13.12
N ALA A 759 -30.90 -26.41 11.89
CA ALA A 759 -32.31 -26.25 11.52
C ALA A 759 -33.07 -27.58 11.44
N THR A 760 -32.47 -28.64 10.89
CA THR A 760 -33.15 -29.92 10.61
C THR A 760 -33.65 -30.59 11.88
N HIS A 761 -32.83 -30.65 12.92
CA HIS A 761 -33.13 -31.34 14.19
C HIS A 761 -33.40 -30.39 15.36
N GLU A 762 -33.34 -29.08 15.13
CA GLU A 762 -33.45 -28.07 16.18
C GLU A 762 -32.38 -28.28 17.28
N THR A 763 -31.18 -28.73 16.87
CA THR A 763 -30.09 -29.08 17.79
C THR A 763 -29.24 -27.86 18.09
N ARG A 764 -28.89 -27.69 19.37
CA ARG A 764 -27.96 -26.65 19.81
C ARG A 764 -26.57 -27.25 20.01
N TRP A 765 -25.60 -26.79 19.23
CA TRP A 765 -24.24 -27.31 19.34
C TRP A 765 -23.49 -26.75 20.55
N MET A 766 -23.55 -25.44 20.79
CA MET A 766 -22.86 -24.82 21.93
C MET A 766 -23.69 -24.85 23.21
N TYR A 767 -23.07 -24.97 24.39
CA TYR A 767 -23.82 -24.75 25.65
C TYR A 767 -24.50 -23.37 25.65
N GLU A 768 -25.69 -23.27 26.26
CA GLU A 768 -26.56 -22.09 26.14
C GLU A 768 -25.87 -20.81 26.61
N HIS A 769 -25.15 -20.90 27.73
CA HIS A 769 -24.40 -19.79 28.29
C HIS A 769 -23.25 -19.35 27.37
N TYR A 770 -22.56 -20.28 26.70
CA TYR A 770 -21.55 -19.96 25.70
C TYR A 770 -22.15 -19.38 24.43
N ASN A 771 -23.23 -19.96 23.90
CA ASN A 771 -23.93 -19.43 22.73
C ASN A 771 -24.38 -17.98 22.97
N LYS A 772 -24.94 -17.71 24.15
CA LYS A 772 -25.35 -16.36 24.54
C LYS A 772 -24.17 -15.40 24.65
N ARG A 773 -23.08 -15.82 25.31
CA ARG A 773 -21.88 -15.00 25.47
C ARG A 773 -21.21 -14.70 24.12
N PHE A 774 -21.05 -15.72 23.28
CA PHE A 774 -20.49 -15.60 21.95
C PHE A 774 -21.30 -14.63 21.09
N ASN A 775 -22.63 -14.83 21.01
CA ASN A 775 -23.50 -13.96 20.24
C ASN A 775 -23.48 -12.51 20.74
N GLN A 776 -23.36 -12.30 22.06
CA GLN A 776 -23.20 -10.96 22.63
C GLN A 776 -21.93 -10.28 22.13
N ILE A 777 -20.78 -10.96 22.19
CA ILE A 777 -19.49 -10.42 21.73
C ILE A 777 -19.56 -10.06 20.25
N ILE A 778 -20.08 -10.94 19.39
CA ILE A 778 -20.25 -10.65 17.95
C ILE A 778 -21.10 -9.39 17.74
N MET A 779 -22.19 -9.24 18.47
CA MET A 779 -23.07 -8.07 18.36
C MET A 779 -22.41 -6.77 18.86
N ASP A 780 -21.63 -6.87 19.94
CA ASP A 780 -20.91 -5.75 20.53
C ASP A 780 -19.81 -5.23 19.59
N TYR A 781 -19.20 -6.11 18.77
CA TYR A 781 -18.13 -5.79 17.81
C TYR A 781 -18.53 -5.88 16.32
N SER A 782 -19.83 -5.86 16.04
CA SER A 782 -20.38 -5.98 14.67
C SER A 782 -19.99 -4.85 13.69
N ASP A 783 -19.46 -3.73 14.18
CA ASP A 783 -18.94 -2.60 13.38
C ASP A 783 -17.58 -2.88 12.70
N ILE A 784 -16.80 -3.81 13.26
CA ILE A 784 -15.47 -4.17 12.72
C ILE A 784 -15.42 -5.59 12.17
N ILE A 785 -16.37 -6.47 12.54
CA ILE A 785 -16.45 -7.84 12.02
C ILE A 785 -17.09 -7.82 10.64
N VAL A 786 -16.33 -8.16 9.61
CA VAL A 786 -16.77 -8.11 8.21
C VAL A 786 -17.37 -9.43 7.72
N GLY A 787 -17.06 -10.54 8.40
CA GLY A 787 -17.67 -11.85 8.12
C GLY A 787 -17.17 -12.95 9.04
N MET A 788 -17.96 -14.02 9.15
CA MET A 788 -17.62 -15.20 9.95
C MET A 788 -17.68 -16.46 9.09
N HIS A 789 -16.71 -17.37 9.22
CA HIS A 789 -16.57 -18.58 8.39
C HIS A 789 -16.43 -19.83 9.26
N PHE A 790 -17.36 -20.78 9.12
CA PHE A 790 -17.50 -21.94 10.00
C PHE A 790 -17.87 -23.22 9.22
N GLY A 791 -17.74 -24.39 9.86
CA GLY A 791 -18.03 -25.71 9.28
C GLY A 791 -19.04 -26.52 10.10
N HIS A 792 -18.71 -27.78 10.40
CA HIS A 792 -19.41 -28.71 11.31
C HIS A 792 -20.76 -29.25 10.84
N GLU A 793 -21.62 -28.41 10.25
CA GLU A 793 -22.97 -28.82 9.85
C GLU A 793 -23.02 -29.57 8.52
N HIS A 794 -21.91 -29.62 7.78
CA HIS A 794 -21.75 -30.28 6.48
C HIS A 794 -22.66 -29.74 5.34
N THR A 795 -23.58 -28.84 5.65
CA THR A 795 -24.53 -28.25 4.70
C THR A 795 -24.20 -26.79 4.41
N ASP A 796 -24.45 -26.33 3.19
CA ASP A 796 -24.34 -24.91 2.85
C ASP A 796 -25.46 -24.11 3.54
N ASN A 797 -25.09 -23.23 4.45
CA ASN A 797 -26.05 -22.45 5.22
C ASN A 797 -25.49 -21.06 5.57
N ILE A 798 -26.39 -20.12 5.82
CA ILE A 798 -26.06 -18.72 6.11
C ILE A 798 -26.88 -18.27 7.32
N ARG A 799 -26.24 -17.60 8.29
CA ARG A 799 -26.94 -16.94 9.40
C ARG A 799 -26.62 -15.45 9.39
N LEU A 800 -27.62 -14.64 9.72
CA LEU A 800 -27.53 -13.19 9.68
C LEU A 800 -27.82 -12.61 11.07
N TYR A 801 -26.80 -11.96 11.63
CA TYR A 801 -26.95 -11.15 12.83
C TYR A 801 -27.61 -9.81 12.49
N LYS A 802 -28.57 -9.38 13.33
CA LYS A 802 -29.25 -8.09 13.20
C LYS A 802 -29.07 -7.25 14.46
N LYS A 803 -28.61 -6.00 14.29
CA LYS A 803 -28.48 -5.00 15.37
C LYS A 803 -29.56 -3.95 15.21
N ASN A 804 -30.43 -3.81 16.21
CA ASN A 804 -31.58 -2.89 16.16
C ASN A 804 -32.46 -3.07 14.91
N GLY A 805 -32.63 -4.33 14.46
CA GLY A 805 -33.40 -4.67 13.25
C GLY A 805 -32.64 -4.52 11.92
N LEU A 806 -31.45 -3.92 11.91
CA LEU A 806 -30.60 -3.77 10.73
C LEU A 806 -29.62 -4.94 10.58
N PRO A 807 -29.35 -5.43 9.37
CA PRO A 807 -28.36 -6.49 9.13
C PRO A 807 -26.95 -6.00 9.49
N ALA A 808 -26.21 -6.82 10.23
CA ALA A 808 -24.93 -6.42 10.83
C ALA A 808 -23.76 -7.32 10.43
N VAL A 809 -23.86 -8.64 10.66
CA VAL A 809 -22.78 -9.60 10.37
C VAL A 809 -23.37 -10.86 9.73
N VAL A 810 -22.67 -11.41 8.74
CA VAL A 810 -23.03 -12.70 8.11
C VAL A 810 -22.10 -13.80 8.61
N LEU A 811 -22.69 -14.91 9.01
CA LEU A 811 -22.04 -16.17 9.30
C LEU A 811 -22.27 -17.13 8.14
N PHE A 812 -21.18 -17.48 7.45
CA PHE A 812 -21.15 -18.44 6.35
C PHE A 812 -20.76 -19.81 6.89
N LEU A 813 -21.63 -20.80 6.67
CA LEU A 813 -21.38 -22.20 6.98
C LEU A 813 -21.04 -22.91 5.67
N ALA A 814 -19.84 -23.47 5.57
CA ALA A 814 -19.43 -24.21 4.39
C ALA A 814 -19.91 -25.67 4.45
N PRO A 815 -20.31 -26.25 3.30
CA PRO A 815 -20.51 -27.68 3.22
C PRO A 815 -19.18 -28.41 3.36
N SER A 816 -19.27 -29.69 3.71
CA SER A 816 -18.10 -30.55 3.92
C SER A 816 -17.54 -31.11 2.63
N VAL A 817 -16.27 -31.52 2.67
CA VAL A 817 -15.70 -32.38 1.62
C VAL A 817 -16.23 -33.80 1.77
N THR A 818 -16.41 -34.29 3.00
CA THR A 818 -17.03 -35.61 3.21
C THR A 818 -18.47 -35.66 2.71
N PRO A 819 -18.89 -36.70 1.94
CA PRO A 819 -20.28 -36.91 1.59
C PRO A 819 -21.07 -37.63 2.70
N TRP A 820 -20.44 -37.89 3.86
CA TRP A 820 -20.99 -38.71 4.93
C TRP A 820 -22.35 -38.22 5.41
N ARG A 821 -23.33 -39.11 5.35
CA ARG A 821 -24.66 -38.88 5.89
C ARG A 821 -24.81 -39.53 7.27
N TYR A 822 -25.26 -38.75 8.24
CA TYR A 822 -25.47 -39.26 9.60
C TYR A 822 -26.66 -40.22 9.67
N LYS A 823 -26.58 -41.18 10.60
CA LYS A 823 -27.68 -42.07 10.98
C LYS A 823 -27.78 -42.12 12.49
N ILE A 824 -28.83 -41.48 13.03
CA ILE A 824 -29.10 -41.44 14.48
C ILE A 824 -30.45 -42.10 14.77
N PRO A 825 -30.75 -42.49 16.02
CA PRO A 825 -32.04 -43.10 16.37
C PRO A 825 -33.27 -42.23 16.02
N LEU A 826 -33.09 -40.90 15.97
CA LEU A 826 -34.13 -39.93 15.64
C LEU A 826 -34.38 -39.79 14.13
N GLY A 827 -33.50 -40.31 13.27
CA GLY A 827 -33.62 -40.19 11.81
C GLY A 827 -32.30 -40.39 11.07
N THR A 828 -32.41 -40.54 9.75
CA THR A 828 -31.26 -40.55 8.83
C THR A 828 -31.20 -39.21 8.10
N GLY A 829 -30.00 -38.67 7.93
CA GLY A 829 -29.79 -37.45 7.17
C GLY A 829 -29.93 -37.65 5.67
N ALA A 830 -30.35 -36.59 4.99
CA ALA A 830 -30.27 -36.54 3.53
C ALA A 830 -28.78 -36.59 3.11
N PRO A 831 -28.45 -37.21 1.97
CA PRO A 831 -27.11 -37.14 1.42
C PRO A 831 -26.78 -35.70 0.99
N HIS A 832 -25.50 -35.40 0.84
CA HIS A 832 -24.99 -34.17 0.22
C HIS A 832 -23.71 -34.48 -0.55
N ASN A 833 -23.43 -33.68 -1.58
CA ASN A 833 -22.19 -33.83 -2.35
C ASN A 833 -20.99 -33.15 -1.66
N PRO A 834 -19.76 -33.62 -1.94
CA PRO A 834 -18.52 -32.92 -1.57
C PRO A 834 -18.48 -31.48 -2.09
N GLY A 835 -18.05 -30.54 -1.26
CA GLY A 835 -17.97 -29.12 -1.63
C GLY A 835 -16.80 -28.34 -1.03
N PHE A 836 -16.43 -27.24 -1.68
CA PHE A 836 -15.56 -26.17 -1.14
C PHE A 836 -15.97 -24.84 -1.77
N ARG A 837 -15.56 -23.70 -1.20
CA ARG A 837 -15.93 -22.38 -1.75
C ARG A 837 -14.75 -21.44 -1.94
N LEU A 838 -14.90 -20.57 -2.93
CA LEU A 838 -14.02 -19.44 -3.21
C LEU A 838 -14.78 -18.15 -2.91
N VAL A 839 -14.21 -17.31 -2.06
CA VAL A 839 -14.79 -16.02 -1.70
C VAL A 839 -13.96 -14.90 -2.33
N LYS A 840 -14.64 -13.95 -2.96
CA LYS A 840 -14.04 -12.69 -3.40
C LYS A 840 -14.33 -11.63 -2.35
N TYR A 841 -13.34 -10.81 -2.03
CA TYR A 841 -13.47 -9.76 -1.03
C TYR A 841 -12.68 -8.51 -1.44
N ASP A 842 -13.03 -7.38 -0.85
CA ASP A 842 -12.28 -6.13 -0.99
C ASP A 842 -11.12 -6.13 0.02
N ARG A 843 -9.89 -5.99 -0.47
CA ARG A 843 -8.66 -6.02 0.35
C ARG A 843 -8.52 -4.77 1.24
N GLY A 844 -9.22 -3.68 0.93
CA GLY A 844 -9.16 -2.43 1.68
C GLY A 844 -10.04 -2.45 2.93
N ASP A 845 -11.28 -2.91 2.80
CA ASP A 845 -12.28 -2.88 3.89
C ASP A 845 -12.75 -4.27 4.35
N GLY A 846 -12.24 -5.36 3.75
CA GLY A 846 -12.58 -6.74 4.09
C GLY A 846 -13.97 -7.19 3.63
N ARG A 847 -14.71 -6.34 2.90
CA ARG A 847 -16.10 -6.61 2.51
C ARG A 847 -16.18 -7.77 1.52
N HIS A 848 -17.06 -8.72 1.81
CA HIS A 848 -17.30 -9.85 0.92
C HIS A 848 -18.07 -9.42 -0.33
N LEU A 849 -17.45 -9.61 -1.49
CA LEU A 849 -17.97 -9.18 -2.78
C LEU A 849 -18.75 -10.30 -3.47
N ASP A 850 -18.28 -11.55 -3.39
CA ASP A 850 -18.90 -12.67 -4.09
C ASP A 850 -18.50 -14.01 -3.46
N LEU A 851 -19.27 -15.05 -3.70
CA LEU A 851 -18.99 -16.42 -3.25
C LEU A 851 -19.31 -17.39 -4.38
N ILE A 852 -18.33 -18.22 -4.74
CA ILE A 852 -18.46 -19.26 -5.75
C ILE A 852 -18.35 -20.60 -5.02
N GLN A 853 -19.44 -21.34 -4.99
CA GLN A 853 -19.50 -22.67 -4.40
C GLN A 853 -19.13 -23.69 -5.48
N TYR A 854 -18.15 -24.53 -5.19
CA TYR A 854 -17.76 -25.67 -6.02
C TYR A 854 -18.25 -26.96 -5.39
N TYR A 855 -18.54 -27.94 -6.22
CA TYR A 855 -18.93 -29.27 -5.79
C TYR A 855 -18.50 -30.36 -6.77
N MET A 856 -18.47 -31.59 -6.28
CA MET A 856 -18.36 -32.78 -7.11
C MET A 856 -19.69 -33.54 -7.06
N ASP A 857 -20.34 -33.77 -8.20
CA ASP A 857 -21.40 -34.79 -8.24
C ASP A 857 -20.74 -36.15 -8.03
N LEU A 858 -20.93 -36.72 -6.83
CA LEU A 858 -20.25 -37.94 -6.40
C LEU A 858 -20.71 -39.14 -7.25
N THR A 859 -21.99 -39.19 -7.60
CA THR A 859 -22.55 -40.31 -8.37
C THR A 859 -22.03 -40.29 -9.81
N GLU A 860 -22.03 -39.10 -10.44
CA GLU A 860 -21.48 -38.91 -11.78
C GLU A 860 -19.98 -39.21 -11.82
N SER A 861 -19.21 -38.68 -10.85
CA SER A 861 -17.76 -38.84 -10.80
C SER A 861 -17.33 -40.29 -10.58
N ASN A 862 -18.05 -41.02 -9.72
CA ASN A 862 -17.83 -42.46 -9.52
C ASN A 862 -18.20 -43.27 -10.77
N THR A 863 -19.30 -42.94 -11.43
CA THR A 863 -19.74 -43.61 -12.67
C THR A 863 -18.72 -43.39 -13.80
N ASN A 864 -18.23 -42.17 -13.95
CA ASN A 864 -17.26 -41.79 -14.99
C ASN A 864 -15.82 -42.14 -14.63
N ARG A 865 -15.55 -42.55 -13.37
CA ARG A 865 -14.21 -42.78 -12.81
C ARG A 865 -13.27 -41.59 -13.02
N LYS A 866 -13.80 -40.39 -12.84
CA LYS A 866 -13.08 -39.13 -13.02
C LYS A 866 -13.60 -38.10 -12.02
N ALA A 867 -12.69 -37.43 -11.33
CA ALA A 867 -13.02 -36.35 -10.40
C ALA A 867 -13.50 -35.13 -11.21
N GLU A 868 -14.81 -34.88 -11.20
CA GLU A 868 -15.42 -33.77 -11.95
C GLU A 868 -15.97 -32.71 -11.02
N TRP A 869 -15.09 -31.78 -10.60
CA TRP A 869 -15.46 -30.60 -9.84
C TRP A 869 -16.06 -29.53 -10.77
N LYS A 870 -17.21 -28.98 -10.38
CA LYS A 870 -17.99 -28.00 -11.14
C LYS A 870 -18.41 -26.86 -10.23
N ILE A 871 -18.67 -25.68 -10.81
CA ILE A 871 -19.33 -24.59 -10.08
C ILE A 871 -20.78 -25.02 -9.82
N GLU A 872 -21.20 -24.97 -8.56
CA GLU A 872 -22.59 -25.18 -8.16
C GLU A 872 -23.41 -23.92 -8.39
N TYR A 873 -22.94 -22.80 -7.82
CA TYR A 873 -23.52 -21.47 -8.00
C TYR A 873 -22.49 -20.37 -7.74
N THR A 874 -22.77 -19.19 -8.30
CA THR A 874 -22.11 -17.92 -7.99
C THR A 874 -23.12 -17.00 -7.33
N ALA A 875 -22.88 -16.65 -6.06
CA ALA A 875 -23.88 -16.00 -5.20
C ALA A 875 -24.48 -14.73 -5.82
N THR A 876 -23.65 -13.82 -6.32
CA THR A 876 -24.14 -12.55 -6.93
C THR A 876 -25.07 -12.78 -8.12
N SER A 877 -24.70 -13.69 -9.03
CA SER A 877 -25.49 -14.04 -10.22
C SER A 877 -26.76 -14.81 -9.87
N ASP A 878 -26.63 -15.91 -9.13
CA ASP A 878 -27.72 -16.87 -8.91
C ASP A 878 -28.72 -16.41 -7.84
N MET A 879 -28.26 -15.66 -6.83
CA MET A 879 -29.13 -15.03 -5.83
C MET A 879 -29.69 -13.68 -6.30
N ASN A 880 -29.19 -13.15 -7.43
CA ASN A 880 -29.52 -11.84 -7.97
C ASN A 880 -29.32 -10.71 -6.95
N ILE A 881 -28.10 -10.61 -6.42
CA ILE A 881 -27.66 -9.63 -5.42
C ILE A 881 -26.32 -9.00 -5.86
N ALA A 882 -26.07 -7.76 -5.44
CA ALA A 882 -24.88 -7.02 -5.89
C ALA A 882 -23.57 -7.47 -5.24
N ASP A 883 -23.66 -7.97 -4.01
CA ASP A 883 -22.55 -8.51 -3.22
C ASP A 883 -23.10 -9.47 -2.15
N ILE A 884 -22.24 -10.04 -1.32
CA ILE A 884 -22.65 -10.89 -0.18
C ILE A 884 -22.49 -10.19 1.17
N THR A 885 -22.69 -8.86 1.18
CA THR A 885 -22.76 -8.06 2.42
C THR A 885 -24.00 -8.42 3.25
N PRO A 886 -24.04 -8.08 4.56
CA PRO A 886 -25.22 -8.27 5.40
C PRO A 886 -26.52 -7.73 4.78
N SER A 887 -26.46 -6.57 4.14
CA SER A 887 -27.63 -5.94 3.50
C SER A 887 -28.14 -6.73 2.30
N SER A 888 -27.24 -7.15 1.41
CA SER A 888 -27.59 -7.93 0.21
C SER A 888 -28.11 -9.32 0.58
N ILE A 889 -27.43 -10.00 1.51
CA ILE A 889 -27.86 -11.28 2.05
C ILE A 889 -29.24 -11.16 2.71
N ASN A 890 -29.48 -10.13 3.51
CA ASN A 890 -30.80 -9.90 4.09
C ASN A 890 -31.90 -9.74 3.02
N SER A 891 -31.60 -9.07 1.91
CA SER A 891 -32.54 -8.91 0.78
C SER A 891 -32.90 -10.26 0.16
N PHE A 892 -31.92 -11.14 -0.04
CA PHE A 892 -32.14 -12.48 -0.56
C PHE A 892 -32.93 -13.37 0.41
N LEU A 893 -32.49 -13.43 1.67
CA LEU A 893 -33.12 -14.27 2.70
C LEU A 893 -34.57 -13.86 2.97
N SER A 894 -34.90 -12.56 2.89
CA SER A 894 -36.26 -12.06 3.11
C SER A 894 -37.26 -12.52 2.03
N LYS A 895 -36.79 -12.93 0.85
CA LYS A 895 -37.64 -13.46 -0.23
C LYS A 895 -38.01 -14.94 -0.03
N MET A 896 -37.42 -15.60 0.97
CA MET A 896 -37.63 -17.01 1.27
C MET A 896 -38.75 -17.28 2.28
N ASP A 897 -39.62 -16.30 2.54
CA ASP A 897 -40.71 -16.40 3.52
C ASP A 897 -41.76 -17.47 3.18
N LYS A 898 -41.74 -17.98 1.93
CA LYS A 898 -42.62 -19.03 1.42
C LYS A 898 -41.83 -20.20 0.83
N PRO A 899 -42.25 -21.45 1.06
CA PRO A 899 -41.58 -22.64 0.52
C PRO A 899 -41.65 -22.74 -1.01
N GLU A 900 -42.61 -22.08 -1.66
CA GLU A 900 -42.76 -22.10 -3.11
C GLU A 900 -41.85 -21.10 -3.84
N SER A 901 -41.25 -20.14 -3.11
CA SER A 901 -40.36 -19.12 -3.68
C SER A 901 -39.19 -19.75 -4.43
N LYS A 902 -38.75 -19.10 -5.52
CA LYS A 902 -37.62 -19.58 -6.30
C LYS A 902 -36.36 -19.57 -5.43
N GLU A 903 -36.17 -18.51 -4.67
CA GLU A 903 -35.05 -18.27 -3.77
C GLU A 903 -34.91 -19.38 -2.73
N PHE A 904 -36.02 -19.77 -2.08
CA PHE A 904 -35.98 -20.86 -1.11
C PHE A 904 -35.68 -22.21 -1.77
N LYS A 905 -36.27 -22.52 -2.94
CA LYS A 905 -36.01 -23.77 -3.66
C LYS A 905 -34.55 -23.88 -4.12
N ASP A 906 -34.00 -22.79 -4.64
CA ASP A 906 -32.59 -22.73 -5.04
C ASP A 906 -31.68 -22.90 -3.82
N HIS A 907 -31.93 -22.17 -2.73
CA HIS A 907 -31.14 -22.31 -1.51
C HIS A 907 -31.26 -23.71 -0.87
N PHE A 908 -32.45 -24.31 -0.86
CA PHE A 908 -32.65 -25.65 -0.33
C PHE A 908 -31.86 -26.70 -1.13
N ARG A 909 -31.80 -26.55 -2.46
CA ARG A 909 -30.93 -27.38 -3.32
C ARG A 909 -29.46 -27.22 -2.94
N TRP A 910 -28.99 -25.96 -2.83
CA TRP A 910 -27.60 -25.65 -2.48
C TRP A 910 -27.21 -26.14 -1.08
N ARG A 911 -28.16 -26.15 -0.12
CA ARG A 911 -27.93 -26.67 1.23
C ARG A 911 -27.44 -28.12 1.24
N THR A 912 -27.90 -28.93 0.28
CA THR A 912 -27.48 -30.33 0.09
C THR A 912 -26.42 -30.50 -1.01
N VAL A 913 -25.79 -29.39 -1.41
CA VAL A 913 -24.76 -29.33 -2.46
C VAL A 913 -25.26 -29.96 -3.78
N SER A 914 -26.50 -29.62 -4.13
CA SER A 914 -27.19 -30.04 -5.37
C SER A 914 -27.23 -31.55 -5.59
N VAL A 915 -27.28 -32.35 -4.52
CA VAL A 915 -27.48 -33.80 -4.65
C VAL A 915 -28.81 -34.10 -5.33
N ASN A 916 -28.79 -35.03 -6.29
CA ASN A 916 -30.00 -35.50 -6.95
C ASN A 916 -30.59 -36.69 -6.18
N HIS A 917 -31.26 -36.42 -5.05
CA HIS A 917 -31.88 -37.44 -4.20
C HIS A 917 -33.33 -37.07 -3.84
N PRO A 918 -34.29 -38.02 -3.81
CA PRO A 918 -35.70 -37.72 -3.50
C PRO A 918 -35.93 -37.00 -2.17
N GLU A 919 -35.13 -37.32 -1.15
CA GLU A 919 -35.19 -36.67 0.18
C GLU A 919 -34.73 -35.20 0.16
N SER A 920 -34.04 -34.78 -0.91
CA SER A 920 -33.51 -33.43 -1.09
C SER A 920 -34.34 -32.57 -2.07
N GLN A 921 -35.55 -33.03 -2.46
CA GLN A 921 -36.36 -32.35 -3.49
C GLN A 921 -37.41 -31.37 -2.96
N THR A 922 -38.00 -31.60 -1.78
CA THR A 922 -39.08 -30.74 -1.25
C THR A 922 -38.98 -30.55 0.27
N CYS A 923 -39.26 -29.33 0.74
CA CYS A 923 -39.18 -28.96 2.16
C CYS A 923 -40.35 -28.05 2.59
N PRO A 924 -41.62 -28.48 2.50
CA PRO A 924 -42.75 -27.66 2.92
C PRO A 924 -42.97 -27.68 4.44
N GLY A 925 -43.85 -26.79 4.92
CA GLY A 925 -44.35 -26.78 6.31
C GLY A 925 -43.25 -26.56 7.33
N LYS A 926 -43.09 -27.49 8.29
CA LYS A 926 -42.14 -27.33 9.40
C LYS A 926 -40.68 -27.33 8.93
N CYS A 927 -40.38 -28.02 7.83
CA CYS A 927 -39.04 -28.03 7.24
C CYS A 927 -38.64 -26.61 6.79
N HIS A 928 -39.49 -25.95 5.98
CA HIS A 928 -39.31 -24.56 5.56
C HIS A 928 -39.24 -23.60 6.75
N ALA A 929 -40.18 -23.72 7.70
CA ALA A 929 -40.20 -22.85 8.88
C ALA A 929 -38.89 -22.91 9.68
N ARG A 930 -38.32 -24.10 9.85
CA ARG A 930 -37.03 -24.29 10.52
C ARG A 930 -35.89 -23.61 9.78
N ILE A 931 -35.76 -23.84 8.47
CA ILE A 931 -34.67 -23.24 7.67
C ILE A 931 -34.81 -21.72 7.64
N TYR A 932 -36.00 -21.20 7.32
CA TYR A 932 -36.24 -19.76 7.24
C TYR A 932 -35.97 -19.03 8.57
N CYS A 933 -36.42 -19.60 9.69
CA CYS A 933 -36.16 -19.01 11.01
C CYS A 933 -34.69 -19.15 11.44
N ASN A 934 -33.98 -20.17 10.96
CA ASN A 934 -32.57 -20.39 11.28
C ASN A 934 -31.67 -19.25 10.78
N PHE A 935 -32.05 -18.62 9.68
CA PHE A 935 -31.33 -17.48 9.12
C PHE A 935 -31.22 -16.30 10.09
N PHE A 936 -32.24 -16.06 10.90
CA PHE A 936 -32.36 -14.82 11.68
C PHE A 936 -32.30 -15.00 13.20
N HIS A 937 -32.48 -16.22 13.70
CA HIS A 937 -32.65 -16.48 15.13
C HIS A 937 -31.63 -17.49 15.66
N LEU A 938 -30.65 -16.98 16.39
CA LEU A 938 -29.55 -17.73 16.98
C LEU A 938 -29.78 -18.12 18.44
N GLN A 939 -30.91 -17.68 19.03
CA GLN A 939 -31.33 -18.00 20.40
C GLN A 939 -32.54 -18.92 20.39
N GLU A 940 -32.58 -19.88 21.33
CA GLU A 940 -33.54 -20.98 21.31
C GLU A 940 -34.99 -20.52 21.33
N SER A 941 -35.29 -19.61 22.25
CA SER A 941 -36.63 -19.08 22.47
C SER A 941 -37.14 -18.33 21.25
N GLU A 942 -36.27 -17.57 20.59
CA GLU A 942 -36.60 -16.78 19.41
C GLU A 942 -36.79 -17.68 18.19
N PHE A 943 -35.89 -18.65 18.01
CA PHE A 943 -35.96 -19.63 16.92
C PHE A 943 -37.24 -20.45 17.00
N LYS A 944 -37.54 -21.05 18.15
CA LYS A 944 -38.76 -21.86 18.35
C LYS A 944 -40.04 -21.04 18.15
N SER A 945 -40.09 -19.83 18.73
CA SER A 945 -41.21 -18.90 18.54
C SER A 945 -41.42 -18.53 17.07
N CYS A 946 -40.33 -18.32 16.32
CA CYS A 946 -40.41 -18.09 14.88
C CYS A 946 -40.96 -19.31 14.12
N VAL A 947 -40.44 -20.51 14.42
CA VAL A 947 -40.89 -21.75 13.76
C VAL A 947 -42.38 -21.98 13.96
N ASP A 948 -42.87 -21.85 15.20
CA ASP A 948 -44.28 -22.02 15.53
C ASP A 948 -45.17 -21.00 14.81
N ARG A 949 -44.70 -19.75 14.71
CA ARG A 949 -45.39 -18.68 13.97
C ARG A 949 -45.48 -19.02 12.48
N ILE A 950 -44.35 -19.28 11.81
CA ILE A 950 -44.33 -19.55 10.36
C ILE A 950 -45.09 -20.83 10.01
N TYR A 951 -44.94 -21.87 10.83
CA TYR A 951 -45.66 -23.13 10.62
C TYR A 951 -47.17 -22.97 10.78
N SER A 952 -47.65 -22.24 11.81
CA SER A 952 -49.09 -22.03 12.03
C SER A 952 -49.77 -21.19 10.93
N PHE A 953 -49.04 -20.27 10.30
CA PHE A 953 -49.54 -19.51 9.15
C PHE A 953 -49.64 -20.37 7.88
N THR A 954 -48.71 -21.33 7.68
CA THR A 954 -48.67 -22.19 6.49
C THR A 954 -49.55 -23.44 6.60
N SER A 955 -49.82 -23.94 7.81
CA SER A 955 -50.61 -25.16 8.05
C SER A 955 -52.13 -24.97 8.04
N GLY A 956 -52.65 -23.77 7.78
CA GLY A 956 -54.10 -23.53 7.65
C GLY A 956 -54.93 -23.77 8.93
N SER A 957 -54.31 -23.85 10.10
CA SER A 957 -55.01 -23.97 11.40
C SER A 957 -55.30 -22.61 12.06
N GLY A 958 -54.93 -21.51 11.42
CA GLY A 958 -55.37 -20.16 11.77
C GLY A 958 -56.78 -19.85 11.27
N LYS A 959 -57.80 -20.66 11.62
CA LYS A 959 -59.14 -20.07 11.77
C LYS A 959 -59.01 -19.11 12.94
N MET A 960 -58.81 -17.82 12.65
CA MET A 960 -59.16 -16.77 13.61
C MET A 960 -60.53 -17.13 14.15
N ASN A 961 -60.59 -17.46 15.44
CA ASN A 961 -61.84 -17.69 16.12
C ASN A 961 -62.64 -16.40 15.91
N ILE A 962 -63.80 -16.46 15.26
CA ILE A 962 -64.63 -15.29 14.94
C ILE A 962 -64.86 -14.42 16.19
N ASN A 963 -64.83 -15.04 17.38
CA ASN A 963 -64.91 -14.38 18.68
C ASN A 963 -63.72 -13.46 19.02
N GLN A 964 -62.49 -13.76 18.56
CA GLN A 964 -61.30 -12.91 18.78
C GLN A 964 -61.27 -11.70 17.83
N ALA A 965 -61.73 -11.89 16.59
CA ALA A 965 -61.93 -10.81 15.62
C ALA A 965 -63.04 -9.84 16.07
N LEU A 966 -64.14 -10.40 16.61
CA LEU A 966 -65.22 -9.60 17.19
C LEU A 966 -64.78 -8.86 18.45
N TYR A 967 -63.89 -9.42 19.29
CA TYR A 967 -63.37 -8.73 20.47
C TYR A 967 -62.46 -7.54 20.12
N THR A 968 -61.61 -7.67 19.09
CA THR A 968 -60.75 -6.56 18.63
C THR A 968 -61.57 -5.48 17.92
N ILE A 969 -62.59 -5.86 17.15
CA ILE A 969 -63.52 -4.92 16.53
C ILE A 969 -64.41 -4.23 17.58
N LEU A 970 -64.88 -4.94 18.63
CA LEU A 970 -65.62 -4.32 19.74
C LEU A 970 -64.74 -3.34 20.54
N LEU A 971 -63.46 -3.64 20.76
CA LEU A 971 -62.51 -2.74 21.44
C LEU A 971 -62.24 -1.47 20.61
N PHE A 972 -62.17 -1.57 19.28
CA PHE A 972 -62.02 -0.40 18.41
C PHE A 972 -63.30 0.43 18.25
N ILE A 973 -64.48 -0.17 18.43
CA ILE A 973 -65.78 0.54 18.34
C ILE A 973 -66.20 1.15 19.69
N LEU A 974 -65.82 0.58 20.84
CA LEU A 974 -66.24 1.06 22.17
C LEU A 974 -65.31 2.10 22.79
N VAL A 975 -64.05 2.21 22.36
CA VAL A 975 -63.10 3.19 22.90
C VAL A 975 -63.36 4.64 22.44
N PRO A 976 -63.88 4.94 21.23
CA PRO A 976 -64.20 6.32 20.87
C PRO A 976 -65.42 6.89 21.61
N THR A 977 -66.35 6.06 22.10
CA THR A 977 -67.62 6.55 22.66
C THR A 977 -67.57 6.97 24.14
N ALA A 978 -66.49 6.65 24.86
CA ALA A 978 -66.37 6.97 26.29
C ALA A 978 -65.46 8.18 26.59
N VAL A 979 -64.62 8.62 25.65
CA VAL A 979 -63.60 9.67 25.89
C VAL A 979 -64.01 11.04 25.32
N LEU A 980 -64.93 11.07 24.36
CA LEU A 980 -65.40 12.31 23.72
C LEU A 980 -66.28 13.24 24.59
N PRO A 981 -67.01 12.80 25.64
CA PRO A 981 -67.73 13.74 26.53
C PRO A 981 -66.85 14.35 27.64
N PHE A 982 -65.68 13.79 27.94
CA PHE A 982 -64.85 14.24 29.06
C PHE A 982 -63.87 15.37 28.67
N LEU A 983 -63.49 15.44 27.39
CA LEU A 983 -62.58 16.47 26.87
C LEU A 983 -63.29 17.79 26.47
N TRP A 984 -64.61 17.79 26.28
CA TRP A 984 -65.35 19.01 25.91
C TRP A 984 -65.75 19.90 27.11
N ARG A 985 -65.58 19.41 28.35
CA ARG A 985 -65.97 20.14 29.58
C ARG A 985 -64.84 20.92 30.26
N ASN A 986 -63.58 20.74 29.82
CA ASN A 986 -62.40 21.39 30.41
C ASN A 986 -61.79 22.50 29.53
N LEU A 987 -62.45 22.91 28.45
CA LEU A 987 -61.97 23.95 27.52
C LEU A 987 -62.84 25.22 27.50
N ASN A 988 -63.73 25.42 28.49
CA ASN A 988 -64.57 26.63 28.57
C ASN A 988 -64.90 27.05 30.03
N LEU A 989 -63.92 27.01 30.94
CA LEU A 989 -63.95 27.71 32.24
C LEU A 989 -62.57 28.20 32.63
#